data_AF-A0A7X8R8T7-F1
#
_entry.id   AF-A0A7X8R8T7-F1
#
_cell.length_a   1.000
_cell.length_b   1.000
_cell.length_c   1.000
_cell.angle_alpha   90.00
_cell.angle_beta   90.00
_cell.angle_gamma   90.00
#
_symmetry.space_group_name_H-M   'P 1'
#
loop_
_entity.id
_entity.type
_entity.pdbx_description
1 polymer ?
#
loop_
_entity_poly.entity_id
_entity_poly.type
_entity_poly.pdbx_seq_one_letter_code
_entity_poly.pdbx_strand_id
1 'polypeptide(L)'
;MKNFSRRFVGILLSIFIILGTSMVNMAQTNLWNAYEKFIPAETPILKRHLRGAWISTVVNLDWPSTETVKIGNTVERITKSKEELTEILDRAVELKLNAVFFQVSPEGDAFYKSNIVPWSRYLTGTFGKDPGFDPLAFAIEEAHKRNLEIHAWFNPYRVSMNTNSSTVSSLNIEKSVYREHPEWVKKSMNRFVVDPGIPEARKWVIDRVMEVVENYDVDGVHFDDYFYYEEYEGELKDQDTFNKYNNGKFKNLGDFRRNSTYLLIKELSKKIRSKKAWVKFGISPAGVWGNKKDGHSDGSNTNSSFTNYDRSFADTKKWVEEELIDYIAPQIYFTFANPRAPYGEVASWWADVCRGKNVHLYIGQAFYKINDDTDEYFKGSNAVPELSRQLKFNMAKPEIMGTIMFRFKNFEDSGKQQAVGAVKNNLWTTNSLVSVMPWKGGSTPNTPILGKLESLSKGVKLSWTDNDPDTAYFAIYRFNTGEKTDIVSDRSALKLLTTIRKTGSGIQEFIDYEISNADSVYYIVTALDRLHNESEGLAVSTNQSEYFPDVGMKYSWAVDAIDMLYDRGVIKGDENGMYNPGVNTKRGDFTIMIVKALGFEADFTDNFSDVKPGSYYYDAIGIAKELGIVKGDGDKFNPDANITREDMMVIVMNALDKAGAMIEKADEKYLDSYNDSKKISNYAKVAVSTLTKEEIVNGFDGRINPKSMATRAEIAVVFGNVLNKIEFI
;
A
#
# COMPACT_ATOMS: atom_id res chain seq x y z
N MET A 1 88.17 10.93 -24.25
CA MET A 1 89.32 11.30 -23.39
C MET A 1 89.25 10.49 -22.09
N LYS A 2 90.42 10.12 -21.55
CA LYS A 2 90.80 9.78 -20.15
C LYS A 2 89.75 10.05 -19.04
N ASN A 3 89.68 9.30 -17.91
CA ASN A 3 90.20 7.97 -17.51
C ASN A 3 89.74 7.68 -16.04
N PHE A 4 89.80 6.42 -15.57
CA PHE A 4 89.79 6.00 -14.12
C PHE A 4 88.50 6.29 -13.32
N SER A 5 88.18 5.71 -12.14
CA SER A 5 88.43 4.40 -11.47
C SER A 5 87.57 4.36 -10.15
N ARG A 6 87.39 3.31 -9.34
CA ARG A 6 87.94 1.92 -9.28
C ARG A 6 86.95 0.98 -8.52
N ARG A 7 86.68 -0.20 -9.10
CA ARG A 7 86.07 -1.43 -8.54
C ARG A 7 86.44 -1.84 -7.09
N PHE A 8 85.48 -2.48 -6.40
CA PHE A 8 85.58 -3.68 -5.54
C PHE A 8 84.18 -4.35 -5.57
N VAL A 9 83.89 -5.47 -6.24
CA VAL A 9 84.37 -6.87 -6.14
C VAL A 9 83.90 -7.59 -4.87
N GLY A 10 82.98 -8.55 -5.05
CA GLY A 10 82.50 -9.53 -4.06
C GLY A 10 81.43 -10.42 -4.69
N ILE A 11 81.78 -11.66 -5.06
CA ILE A 11 80.89 -12.62 -5.75
C ILE A 11 80.62 -13.82 -4.82
N LEU A 12 79.40 -14.36 -4.92
CA LEU A 12 78.92 -15.64 -4.37
C LEU A 12 78.92 -15.84 -2.85
N LEU A 13 77.72 -15.97 -2.28
CA LEU A 13 77.29 -17.27 -1.73
C LEU A 13 75.77 -17.37 -1.60
N SER A 14 75.25 -18.54 -1.95
CA SER A 14 73.82 -18.87 -1.95
C SER A 14 73.26 -18.98 -0.54
N ILE A 15 72.07 -18.44 -0.29
CA ILE A 15 71.04 -18.99 0.62
C ILE A 15 69.69 -18.37 0.24
N PHE A 16 68.71 -19.22 -0.07
CA PHE A 16 67.31 -18.84 -0.16
C PHE A 16 66.77 -18.66 1.27
N ILE A 17 66.51 -17.43 1.71
CA ILE A 17 65.66 -17.17 2.88
C ILE A 17 64.54 -16.21 2.46
N ILE A 18 63.33 -16.66 2.72
CA ILE A 18 62.08 -15.94 2.51
C ILE A 18 62.03 -14.78 3.51
N LEU A 19 62.07 -13.55 3.00
CA LEU A 19 61.49 -12.39 3.67
C LEU A 19 60.38 -11.88 2.75
N GLY A 20 59.14 -12.24 3.09
CA GLY A 20 57.99 -11.83 2.32
C GLY A 20 57.86 -10.32 2.34
N THR A 21 57.95 -9.70 1.17
CA THR A 21 57.30 -8.41 0.96
C THR A 21 55.80 -8.65 1.09
N SER A 22 55.27 -8.38 2.28
CA SER A 22 53.85 -8.14 2.47
C SER A 22 53.50 -6.90 1.65
N MET A 23 53.16 -7.12 0.38
CA MET A 23 52.33 -6.20 -0.38
C MET A 23 51.01 -6.12 0.36
N VAL A 24 50.93 -5.16 1.28
CA VAL A 24 49.67 -4.67 1.80
C VAL A 24 48.97 -4.09 0.58
N ASN A 25 48.09 -4.88 -0.01
CA ASN A 25 47.02 -4.36 -0.84
C ASN A 25 46.24 -3.39 0.05
N MET A 26 46.60 -2.10 -0.01
CA MET A 26 45.69 -1.04 0.40
C MET A 26 44.52 -1.13 -0.56
N ALA A 27 43.48 -1.85 -0.12
CA ALA A 27 42.23 -1.95 -0.85
C ALA A 27 41.78 -0.54 -1.18
N GLN A 28 41.63 -0.25 -2.47
CA GLN A 28 41.27 1.07 -2.97
C GLN A 28 39.96 1.47 -2.31
N THR A 29 40.00 2.45 -1.41
CA THR A 29 38.84 2.83 -0.62
C THR A 29 37.83 3.51 -1.54
N ASN A 30 36.68 2.88 -1.76
CA ASN A 30 35.65 3.49 -2.59
C ASN A 30 35.13 4.75 -1.89
N LEU A 31 34.76 5.76 -2.68
CA LEU A 31 34.27 7.05 -2.17
C LEU A 31 32.97 6.93 -1.35
N TRP A 32 32.27 5.80 -1.46
CA TRP A 32 31.06 5.47 -0.71
C TRP A 32 31.27 4.60 0.54
N ASN A 33 32.51 4.24 0.91
CA ASN A 33 32.78 3.39 2.09
C ASN A 33 32.17 3.95 3.40
N ALA A 34 32.04 5.27 3.53
CA ALA A 34 31.38 5.91 4.68
C ALA A 34 29.89 5.53 4.84
N TYR A 35 29.24 5.14 3.74
CA TYR A 35 27.80 4.80 3.68
C TYR A 35 27.53 3.29 3.59
N GLU A 36 28.56 2.46 3.36
CA GLU A 36 28.42 1.02 3.14
C GLU A 36 27.67 0.30 4.27
N LYS A 37 27.90 0.72 5.53
CA LYS A 37 27.16 0.23 6.72
C LYS A 37 25.65 0.52 6.73
N PHE A 38 25.18 1.40 5.84
CA PHE A 38 23.77 1.74 5.64
C PHE A 38 23.19 1.15 4.34
N ILE A 39 24.00 0.42 3.57
CA ILE A 39 23.60 -0.24 2.32
C ILE A 39 23.57 -1.75 2.61
N PRO A 40 22.40 -2.36 2.84
CA PRO A 40 22.32 -3.79 3.13
C PRO A 40 22.79 -4.64 1.94
N ALA A 41 23.38 -5.80 2.24
CA ALA A 41 23.80 -6.75 1.20
C ALA A 41 22.59 -7.25 0.38
N GLU A 42 21.52 -7.65 1.06
CA GLU A 42 20.24 -8.01 0.44
C GLU A 42 19.36 -6.79 0.21
N THR A 43 18.46 -6.87 -0.77
CA THR A 43 17.41 -5.86 -0.96
C THR A 43 16.39 -5.98 0.18
N PRO A 44 16.08 -4.90 0.92
CA PRO A 44 15.00 -4.92 1.89
C PRO A 44 13.67 -5.28 1.21
N ILE A 45 12.83 -6.06 1.89
CA ILE A 45 11.41 -6.18 1.52
C ILE A 45 10.66 -5.17 2.37
N LEU A 46 9.77 -4.39 1.75
CA LEU A 46 8.92 -3.40 2.42
C LEU A 46 7.47 -3.60 1.97
N LYS A 47 6.53 -3.58 2.92
CA LYS A 47 5.09 -3.60 2.63
C LYS A 47 4.60 -2.24 2.13
N ARG A 48 5.14 -1.17 2.72
CA ARG A 48 4.75 0.22 2.46
C ARG A 48 5.95 1.04 2.02
N HIS A 49 5.91 1.48 0.77
CA HIS A 49 6.91 2.34 0.14
C HIS A 49 6.29 2.92 -1.14
N LEU A 50 6.31 4.24 -1.30
CA LEU A 50 5.88 4.87 -2.54
C LEU A 50 6.92 4.59 -3.64
N ARG A 51 6.44 4.15 -4.80
CA ARG A 51 7.25 3.88 -5.98
C ARG A 51 6.57 4.59 -7.13
N GLY A 52 7.17 5.65 -7.63
CA GLY A 52 6.56 6.42 -8.70
C GLY A 52 7.53 6.91 -9.75
N ALA A 53 6.99 7.61 -10.73
CA ALA A 53 7.74 8.22 -11.81
C ALA A 53 7.08 9.51 -12.26
N TRP A 54 7.90 10.46 -12.71
CA TRP A 54 7.42 11.68 -13.37
C TRP A 54 7.09 11.41 -14.83
N ILE A 55 5.91 11.87 -15.25
CA ILE A 55 5.46 11.91 -16.65
C ILE A 55 5.45 13.39 -17.05
N SER A 56 6.51 13.83 -17.71
CA SER A 56 6.72 15.23 -18.10
C SER A 56 6.11 15.52 -19.48
N THR A 57 5.34 16.59 -19.56
CA THR A 57 4.64 17.03 -20.77
C THR A 57 5.30 18.23 -21.44
N VAL A 58 6.12 19.00 -20.70
CA VAL A 58 6.92 20.09 -21.28
C VAL A 58 7.80 19.56 -22.40
N VAL A 59 7.81 20.26 -23.54
CA VAL A 59 8.49 19.87 -24.79
C VAL A 59 8.30 18.41 -25.22
N ASN A 60 7.14 17.81 -24.86
CA ASN A 60 6.78 16.42 -25.19
C ASN A 60 7.83 15.39 -24.74
N LEU A 61 8.40 15.61 -23.55
CA LEU A 61 9.45 14.77 -22.98
C LEU A 61 9.03 13.32 -22.79
N ASP A 62 7.94 13.05 -22.06
CA ASP A 62 7.34 11.74 -21.87
C ASP A 62 6.07 11.59 -22.71
N TRP A 63 5.08 12.49 -22.55
CA TRP A 63 3.76 12.36 -23.16
C TRP A 63 3.10 13.71 -23.52
N PRO A 64 2.27 13.81 -24.58
CA PRO A 64 2.17 12.87 -25.69
C PRO A 64 3.44 12.93 -26.56
N SER A 65 3.67 11.95 -27.42
CA SER A 65 4.82 11.96 -28.33
C SER A 65 4.78 13.12 -29.32
N THR A 66 5.94 13.57 -29.82
CA THR A 66 5.97 14.66 -30.82
C THR A 66 5.33 14.24 -32.13
N GLU A 67 5.34 12.95 -32.41
CA GLU A 67 4.74 12.25 -33.54
C GLU A 67 3.22 12.39 -33.46
N THR A 68 2.63 12.05 -32.30
CA THR A 68 1.20 12.21 -32.03
C THR A 68 0.77 13.67 -32.10
N VAL A 69 1.53 14.62 -31.55
CA VAL A 69 1.20 16.07 -31.64
C VAL A 69 1.13 16.57 -33.08
N LYS A 70 1.93 16.00 -34.00
CA LYS A 70 1.94 16.38 -35.44
C LYS A 70 0.76 15.81 -36.22
N ILE A 71 -0.04 14.89 -35.66
CA ILE A 71 -1.20 14.31 -36.33
C ILE A 71 -2.26 15.39 -36.57
N GLY A 72 -2.53 15.69 -37.84
CA GLY A 72 -3.49 16.72 -38.27
C GLY A 72 -4.95 16.32 -38.10
N ASN A 73 -5.26 15.02 -38.12
CA ASN A 73 -6.59 14.50 -37.87
C ASN A 73 -6.87 14.48 -36.35
N THR A 74 -7.86 15.26 -35.90
CA THR A 74 -8.21 15.39 -34.49
C THR A 74 -8.60 14.05 -33.84
N VAL A 75 -9.36 13.19 -34.52
CA VAL A 75 -9.82 11.91 -33.95
C VAL A 75 -8.64 10.96 -33.78
N GLU A 76 -7.83 10.81 -34.83
CA GLU A 76 -6.62 9.98 -34.82
C GLU A 76 -5.62 10.43 -33.73
N ARG A 77 -5.39 11.75 -33.61
CA ARG A 77 -4.54 12.31 -32.55
C ARG A 77 -5.07 11.98 -31.16
N ILE A 78 -6.37 12.14 -30.92
CA ILE A 78 -6.97 11.85 -29.61
C ILE A 78 -6.84 10.36 -29.29
N THR A 79 -7.16 9.48 -30.24
CA THR A 79 -6.98 8.03 -30.09
C THR A 79 -5.53 7.70 -29.74
N LYS A 80 -4.54 8.19 -30.51
CA LYS A 80 -3.14 7.83 -30.24
C LYS A 80 -2.61 8.46 -28.94
N SER A 81 -3.03 9.67 -28.59
CA SER A 81 -2.71 10.29 -27.30
C SER A 81 -3.21 9.42 -26.14
N LYS A 82 -4.43 8.88 -26.24
CA LYS A 82 -5.01 8.00 -25.23
C LYS A 82 -4.26 6.67 -25.14
N GLU A 83 -4.01 6.01 -26.26
CA GLU A 83 -3.21 4.77 -26.33
C GLU A 83 -1.84 4.95 -25.66
N GLU A 84 -1.07 5.99 -26.03
CA GLU A 84 0.26 6.25 -25.44
C GLU A 84 0.19 6.45 -23.91
N LEU A 85 -0.86 7.08 -23.38
CA LEU A 85 -0.98 7.26 -21.93
C LEU A 85 -1.39 5.96 -21.24
N THR A 86 -2.28 5.19 -21.85
CA THR A 86 -2.68 3.86 -21.35
C THR A 86 -1.47 2.91 -21.31
N GLU A 87 -0.66 2.88 -22.36
CA GLU A 87 0.60 2.10 -22.45
C GLU A 87 1.59 2.49 -21.34
N ILE A 88 1.77 3.79 -21.07
CA ILE A 88 2.58 4.31 -19.96
C ILE A 88 2.05 3.81 -18.59
N LEU A 89 0.74 3.85 -18.38
CA LEU A 89 0.13 3.46 -17.10
C LEU A 89 0.15 1.93 -16.91
N ASP A 90 -0.06 1.13 -17.96
CA ASP A 90 0.14 -0.33 -17.92
C ASP A 90 1.60 -0.67 -17.55
N ARG A 91 2.55 0.00 -18.21
CA ARG A 91 3.98 -0.19 -17.95
C ARG A 91 4.38 0.26 -16.54
N ALA A 92 3.71 1.25 -15.95
CA ALA A 92 3.90 1.62 -14.54
C ALA A 92 3.55 0.46 -13.58
N VAL A 93 2.44 -0.24 -13.83
CA VAL A 93 2.03 -1.42 -13.05
C VAL A 93 3.02 -2.58 -13.23
N GLU A 94 3.48 -2.85 -14.45
CA GLU A 94 4.49 -3.90 -14.71
C GLU A 94 5.82 -3.69 -13.96
N LEU A 95 6.16 -2.42 -13.71
CA LEU A 95 7.34 -1.99 -12.95
C LEU A 95 7.08 -1.89 -11.44
N LYS A 96 5.88 -2.27 -11.00
CA LYS A 96 5.40 -2.23 -9.60
C LYS A 96 5.49 -0.84 -8.98
N LEU A 97 5.20 0.18 -9.80
CA LEU A 97 4.89 1.53 -9.33
C LEU A 97 3.48 1.56 -8.74
N ASN A 98 3.26 2.45 -7.78
CA ASN A 98 1.95 2.70 -7.15
C ASN A 98 1.52 4.19 -7.24
N ALA A 99 2.34 5.05 -7.84
CA ALA A 99 2.01 6.47 -8.08
C ALA A 99 2.62 7.00 -9.38
N VAL A 100 1.94 7.94 -10.04
CA VAL A 100 2.46 8.71 -11.18
C VAL A 100 2.32 10.22 -10.94
N PHE A 101 3.35 10.96 -11.34
CA PHE A 101 3.42 12.42 -11.17
C PHE A 101 3.28 13.08 -12.55
N PHE A 102 2.05 13.42 -12.92
CA PHE A 102 1.67 13.78 -14.29
C PHE A 102 1.65 15.31 -14.47
N GLN A 103 2.45 15.83 -15.41
CA GLN A 103 2.62 17.27 -15.59
C GLN A 103 1.39 17.92 -16.26
N VAL A 104 0.45 18.40 -15.44
CA VAL A 104 -0.81 19.02 -15.89
C VAL A 104 -0.65 20.47 -16.35
N SER A 105 0.46 21.13 -16.01
CA SER A 105 0.69 22.55 -16.29
C SER A 105 2.18 22.87 -16.43
N PRO A 106 2.77 22.70 -17.63
CA PRO A 106 4.19 22.93 -17.88
C PRO A 106 4.63 24.41 -18.07
N GLU A 107 3.80 25.28 -18.64
CA GLU A 107 4.10 26.71 -18.87
C GLU A 107 2.85 27.61 -18.97
N GLY A 108 2.27 28.00 -17.82
CA GLY A 108 1.18 28.98 -17.76
C GLY A 108 -0.12 28.52 -18.45
N ASP A 109 -0.25 27.22 -18.65
CA ASP A 109 -1.20 26.54 -19.53
C ASP A 109 -1.81 25.30 -18.84
N ALA A 110 -2.67 24.57 -19.54
CA ALA A 110 -3.34 23.39 -18.99
C ALA A 110 -3.38 22.18 -19.93
N PHE A 111 -3.22 21.02 -19.30
CA PHE A 111 -3.58 19.68 -19.80
C PHE A 111 -4.95 19.22 -19.25
N TYR A 112 -5.81 20.19 -18.94
CA TYR A 112 -7.15 20.01 -18.36
C TYR A 112 -8.02 21.16 -18.83
N LYS A 113 -9.34 21.00 -18.78
CA LYS A 113 -10.27 22.07 -19.21
C LYS A 113 -10.28 23.20 -18.18
N SER A 114 -9.61 24.32 -18.51
CA SER A 114 -9.46 25.46 -17.60
C SER A 114 -10.29 26.70 -18.01
N ASN A 115 -10.84 27.38 -17.01
CA ASN A 115 -11.39 28.73 -17.16
C ASN A 115 -10.35 29.82 -16.90
N ILE A 116 -9.19 29.48 -16.31
CA ILE A 116 -8.17 30.42 -15.85
C ILE A 116 -6.97 30.52 -16.82
N VAL A 117 -6.63 29.44 -17.53
CA VAL A 117 -5.46 29.37 -18.44
C VAL A 117 -5.79 28.74 -19.80
N PRO A 118 -4.99 29.02 -20.84
CA PRO A 118 -5.13 28.40 -22.15
C PRO A 118 -4.71 26.92 -22.17
N TRP A 119 -5.21 26.17 -23.15
CA TRP A 119 -4.73 24.82 -23.45
C TRP A 119 -3.24 24.79 -23.81
N SER A 120 -2.53 23.75 -23.37
CA SER A 120 -1.10 23.61 -23.63
C SER A 120 -0.79 23.41 -25.11
N ARG A 121 0.28 24.08 -25.58
CA ARG A 121 0.81 23.87 -26.94
C ARG A 121 1.29 22.44 -27.18
N TYR A 122 1.69 21.73 -26.13
CA TYR A 122 2.24 20.37 -26.22
C TYR A 122 1.18 19.29 -26.50
N LEU A 123 -0.10 19.65 -26.61
CA LEU A 123 -1.18 18.76 -27.05
C LEU A 123 -1.47 18.84 -28.56
N THR A 124 -1.20 19.98 -29.20
CA THR A 124 -1.70 20.29 -30.56
C THR A 124 -0.71 21.03 -31.47
N GLY A 125 0.48 21.37 -30.95
CA GLY A 125 1.44 22.27 -31.58
C GLY A 125 1.07 23.75 -31.49
N THR A 126 -0.10 24.11 -30.95
CA THR A 126 -0.61 25.49 -30.90
C THR A 126 -1.07 25.86 -29.50
N PHE A 127 -0.52 26.93 -28.93
CA PHE A 127 -0.90 27.43 -27.61
C PHE A 127 -2.35 27.91 -27.61
N GLY A 128 -3.14 27.52 -26.60
CA GLY A 128 -4.57 27.82 -26.48
C GLY A 128 -5.52 27.04 -27.38
N LYS A 129 -5.03 26.19 -28.29
CA LYS A 129 -5.88 25.39 -29.17
C LYS A 129 -6.42 24.15 -28.45
N ASP A 130 -7.74 24.02 -28.44
CA ASP A 130 -8.45 22.89 -27.84
C ASP A 130 -8.00 21.54 -28.45
N PRO A 131 -7.61 20.55 -27.63
CA PRO A 131 -7.19 19.23 -28.09
C PRO A 131 -8.36 18.33 -28.54
N GLY A 132 -9.61 18.68 -28.20
CA GLY A 132 -10.83 17.91 -28.48
C GLY A 132 -11.20 16.86 -27.41
N PHE A 133 -10.49 16.82 -26.29
CA PHE A 133 -10.79 15.97 -25.13
C PHE A 133 -10.20 16.59 -23.85
N ASP A 134 -10.52 16.04 -22.67
CA ASP A 134 -9.87 16.43 -21.41
C ASP A 134 -8.77 15.40 -21.05
N PRO A 135 -7.47 15.75 -21.14
CA PRO A 135 -6.38 14.83 -20.85
C PRO A 135 -6.31 14.40 -19.39
N LEU A 136 -6.51 15.33 -18.44
CA LEU A 136 -6.42 15.03 -17.01
C LEU A 136 -7.56 14.14 -16.53
N ALA A 137 -8.78 14.38 -17.01
CA ALA A 137 -9.91 13.50 -16.70
C ALA A 137 -9.63 12.05 -17.13
N PHE A 138 -9.12 11.88 -18.36
CA PHE A 138 -8.74 10.56 -18.88
C PHE A 138 -7.56 9.94 -18.12
N ALA A 139 -6.54 10.73 -17.78
CA ALA A 139 -5.38 10.27 -17.01
C ALA A 139 -5.77 9.74 -15.63
N ILE A 140 -6.71 10.42 -14.93
CA ILE A 140 -7.21 9.99 -13.63
C ILE A 140 -8.00 8.69 -13.75
N GLU A 141 -8.92 8.61 -14.71
CA GLU A 141 -9.74 7.42 -14.94
C GLU A 141 -8.87 6.17 -15.21
N GLU A 142 -7.89 6.28 -16.11
CA GLU A 142 -7.01 5.16 -16.47
C GLU A 142 -5.98 4.81 -15.38
N ALA A 143 -5.52 5.78 -14.59
CA ALA A 143 -4.65 5.52 -13.44
C ALA A 143 -5.42 4.81 -12.32
N HIS A 144 -6.64 5.26 -12.00
CA HIS A 144 -7.47 4.64 -10.97
C HIS A 144 -7.95 3.25 -11.34
N LYS A 145 -8.26 2.96 -12.61
CA LYS A 145 -8.53 1.58 -13.09
C LYS A 145 -7.38 0.61 -12.77
N ARG A 146 -6.14 1.12 -12.73
CA ARG A 146 -4.90 0.40 -12.41
C ARG A 146 -4.48 0.49 -10.94
N ASN A 147 -5.32 1.13 -10.11
CA ASN A 147 -5.04 1.47 -8.72
C ASN A 147 -3.71 2.23 -8.49
N LEU A 148 -3.31 3.07 -9.46
CA LEU A 148 -2.21 4.01 -9.33
C LEU A 148 -2.72 5.32 -8.71
N GLU A 149 -1.98 5.89 -7.77
CA GLU A 149 -2.19 7.30 -7.40
C GLU A 149 -1.80 8.23 -8.55
N ILE A 150 -2.56 9.29 -8.77
CA ILE A 150 -2.19 10.35 -9.71
C ILE A 150 -2.01 11.69 -9.00
N HIS A 151 -0.79 12.20 -9.10
CA HIS A 151 -0.38 13.49 -8.56
C HIS A 151 -0.28 14.52 -9.70
N ALA A 152 -1.16 15.52 -9.68
CA ALA A 152 -1.18 16.59 -10.66
C ALA A 152 0.03 17.53 -10.45
N TRP A 153 0.98 17.48 -11.37
CA TRP A 153 2.22 18.26 -11.33
C TRP A 153 2.09 19.58 -12.09
N PHE A 154 2.34 20.69 -11.40
CA PHE A 154 2.39 22.03 -11.95
C PHE A 154 3.80 22.59 -11.87
N ASN A 155 4.23 23.29 -12.91
CA ASN A 155 5.19 24.36 -12.74
C ASN A 155 4.44 25.61 -12.24
N PRO A 156 4.81 26.19 -11.08
CA PRO A 156 4.03 27.27 -10.49
C PRO A 156 4.15 28.58 -11.28
N TYR A 157 5.37 28.94 -11.72
CA TYR A 157 5.69 30.30 -12.16
C TYR A 157 5.94 30.46 -13.65
N ARG A 158 6.34 29.41 -14.37
CA ARG A 158 6.69 29.50 -15.80
C ARG A 158 5.48 29.87 -16.64
N VAL A 159 5.68 30.82 -17.55
CA VAL A 159 4.72 31.26 -18.58
C VAL A 159 5.20 30.86 -19.97
N SER A 160 6.50 30.73 -20.19
CA SER A 160 7.04 30.13 -21.41
C SER A 160 8.47 29.59 -21.26
N MET A 161 8.81 28.59 -22.07
CA MET A 161 10.18 28.10 -22.25
C MET A 161 11.10 29.04 -23.07
N ASN A 162 10.55 30.10 -23.70
CA ASN A 162 11.29 31.01 -24.59
C ASN A 162 10.73 32.45 -24.57
N THR A 163 11.57 33.46 -24.80
CA THR A 163 11.15 34.88 -24.96
C THR A 163 11.34 35.42 -26.39
N ASN A 164 11.31 34.55 -27.40
CA ASN A 164 11.48 34.99 -28.80
C ASN A 164 10.16 35.55 -29.37
N SER A 165 10.22 36.27 -30.50
CA SER A 165 9.05 36.95 -31.09
C SER A 165 7.91 36.00 -31.45
N SER A 166 8.22 34.75 -31.87
CA SER A 166 7.19 33.73 -32.14
C SER A 166 6.47 33.33 -30.85
N THR A 167 7.20 33.16 -29.75
CA THR A 167 6.60 32.90 -28.44
C THR A 167 5.73 34.05 -27.97
N VAL A 168 6.21 35.30 -28.06
CA VAL A 168 5.43 36.51 -27.71
C VAL A 168 4.12 36.57 -28.51
N SER A 169 4.17 36.35 -29.83
CA SER A 169 2.96 36.29 -30.67
C SER A 169 2.02 35.16 -30.25
N SER A 170 2.54 33.97 -29.92
CA SER A 170 1.72 32.83 -29.48
C SER A 170 1.04 33.03 -28.12
N LEU A 171 1.64 33.86 -27.25
CA LEU A 171 1.11 34.17 -25.93
C LEU A 171 0.05 35.29 -25.96
N ASN A 172 -0.16 35.98 -27.08
CA ASN A 172 -1.11 37.10 -27.20
C ASN A 172 -2.56 36.62 -27.45
N ILE A 173 -3.06 35.72 -26.59
CA ILE A 173 -4.39 35.10 -26.66
C ILE A 173 -5.15 35.21 -25.33
N GLU A 174 -6.43 34.82 -25.33
CA GLU A 174 -7.26 34.84 -24.12
C GLU A 174 -6.83 33.82 -23.06
N LYS A 175 -7.05 34.17 -21.79
CA LYS A 175 -6.57 33.49 -20.58
C LYS A 175 -5.05 33.44 -20.41
N SER A 176 -4.29 33.92 -21.38
CA SER A 176 -2.84 34.01 -21.28
C SER A 176 -2.46 35.11 -20.30
N VAL A 177 -1.84 34.74 -19.18
CA VAL A 177 -1.35 35.69 -18.17
C VAL A 177 -0.37 36.73 -18.77
N TYR A 178 0.35 36.37 -19.83
CA TYR A 178 1.21 37.29 -20.58
C TYR A 178 0.43 38.44 -21.24
N ARG A 179 -0.80 38.18 -21.71
CA ARG A 179 -1.66 39.17 -22.36
C ARG A 179 -2.49 39.95 -21.33
N GLU A 180 -3.05 39.24 -20.36
CA GLU A 180 -4.07 39.79 -19.46
C GLU A 180 -3.47 40.45 -18.21
N HIS A 181 -2.29 40.00 -17.80
CA HIS A 181 -1.52 40.56 -16.68
C HIS A 181 -0.03 40.75 -17.03
N PRO A 182 0.29 41.56 -18.07
CA PRO A 182 1.68 41.81 -18.46
C PRO A 182 2.51 42.45 -17.34
N GLU A 183 1.87 43.12 -16.37
CA GLU A 183 2.51 43.66 -15.17
C GLU A 183 2.93 42.61 -14.14
N TRP A 184 2.40 41.38 -14.23
CA TRP A 184 2.86 40.24 -13.41
C TRP A 184 4.00 39.47 -14.05
N VAL A 185 4.15 39.57 -15.38
CA VAL A 185 5.12 38.76 -16.11
C VAL A 185 6.47 39.47 -16.17
N LYS A 186 7.49 38.75 -15.72
CA LYS A 186 8.88 39.15 -15.76
C LYS A 186 9.67 38.19 -16.64
N LYS A 187 10.87 38.61 -17.04
CA LYS A 187 11.81 37.75 -17.74
C LYS A 187 12.83 37.22 -16.73
N SER A 188 12.91 35.90 -16.64
CA SER A 188 14.04 35.19 -16.03
C SER A 188 14.77 34.50 -17.17
N MET A 189 16.04 34.86 -17.40
CA MET A 189 16.87 34.22 -18.42
C MET A 189 16.26 34.33 -19.82
N ASN A 190 16.06 33.21 -20.54
CA ASN A 190 15.35 33.16 -21.83
C ASN A 190 13.84 32.85 -21.70
N ARG A 191 13.25 32.96 -20.50
CA ARG A 191 11.89 32.52 -20.18
C ARG A 191 11.03 33.64 -19.62
N PHE A 192 9.71 33.55 -19.85
CA PHE A 192 8.74 34.38 -19.14
C PHE A 192 8.23 33.62 -17.91
N VAL A 193 8.13 34.32 -16.78
CA VAL A 193 7.61 33.80 -15.51
C VAL A 193 6.72 34.84 -14.83
N VAL A 194 5.74 34.42 -14.04
CA VAL A 194 5.03 35.35 -13.15
C VAL A 194 5.87 35.68 -11.92
N ASP A 195 5.81 36.93 -11.45
CA ASP A 195 6.53 37.40 -10.27
C ASP A 195 5.82 36.98 -8.97
N PRO A 196 6.40 36.08 -8.15
CA PRO A 196 5.76 35.63 -6.92
C PRO A 196 5.70 36.73 -5.83
N GLY A 197 6.44 37.83 -5.98
CA GLY A 197 6.37 38.97 -5.06
C GLY A 197 5.00 39.66 -5.09
N ILE A 198 4.32 39.61 -6.24
CA ILE A 198 3.01 40.22 -6.46
C ILE A 198 1.91 39.33 -5.85
N PRO A 199 1.12 39.81 -4.87
CA PRO A 199 0.06 39.04 -4.22
C PRO A 199 -0.99 38.50 -5.20
N GLU A 200 -1.36 39.29 -6.20
CA GLU A 200 -2.36 38.93 -7.20
C GLU A 200 -1.84 37.80 -8.12
N ALA A 201 -0.57 37.85 -8.51
CA ALA A 201 0.09 36.78 -9.28
C ALA A 201 0.18 35.47 -8.47
N ARG A 202 0.52 35.52 -7.17
CA ARG A 202 0.45 34.33 -6.30
C ARG A 202 -0.96 33.77 -6.23
N LYS A 203 -1.98 34.64 -6.11
CA LYS A 203 -3.38 34.21 -6.09
C LYS A 203 -3.74 33.46 -7.38
N TRP A 204 -3.33 33.95 -8.55
CA TRP A 204 -3.54 33.26 -9.82
C TRP A 204 -2.88 31.86 -9.88
N VAL A 205 -1.68 31.69 -9.34
CA VAL A 205 -1.05 30.35 -9.19
C VAL A 205 -1.89 29.45 -8.27
N ILE A 206 -2.35 29.97 -7.14
CA ILE A 206 -3.22 29.23 -6.20
C ILE A 206 -4.53 28.83 -6.87
N ASP A 207 -5.18 29.75 -7.59
CA ASP A 207 -6.47 29.50 -8.21
C ASP A 207 -6.37 28.44 -9.33
N ARG A 208 -5.30 28.43 -10.13
CA ARG A 208 -5.01 27.37 -11.13
C ARG A 208 -4.94 25.97 -10.49
N VAL A 209 -4.21 25.85 -9.38
CA VAL A 209 -4.10 24.56 -8.67
C VAL A 209 -5.44 24.18 -8.03
N MET A 210 -6.15 25.14 -7.45
CA MET A 210 -7.46 24.89 -6.87
C MET A 210 -8.51 24.51 -7.91
N GLU A 211 -8.48 25.06 -9.14
CA GLU A 211 -9.38 24.62 -10.22
C GLU A 211 -9.25 23.11 -10.49
N VAL A 212 -8.03 22.56 -10.41
CA VAL A 212 -7.82 21.11 -10.52
C VAL A 212 -8.31 20.37 -9.27
N VAL A 213 -7.93 20.82 -8.07
CA VAL A 213 -8.33 20.18 -6.81
C VAL A 213 -9.84 20.18 -6.62
N GLU A 214 -10.55 21.20 -7.10
CA GLU A 214 -12.01 21.28 -7.00
C GLU A 214 -12.72 20.37 -8.00
N ASN A 215 -12.28 20.36 -9.27
CA ASN A 215 -13.03 19.72 -10.36
C ASN A 215 -12.58 18.29 -10.70
N TYR A 216 -11.39 17.86 -10.27
CA TYR A 216 -10.80 16.56 -10.66
C TYR A 216 -10.51 15.68 -9.45
N ASP A 217 -10.56 14.36 -9.64
CA ASP A 217 -10.35 13.38 -8.57
C ASP A 217 -8.89 12.97 -8.39
N VAL A 218 -8.00 13.95 -8.27
CA VAL A 218 -6.57 13.73 -8.03
C VAL A 218 -6.31 13.19 -6.61
N ASP A 219 -5.28 12.37 -6.45
CA ASP A 219 -4.82 11.90 -5.14
C ASP A 219 -3.77 12.85 -4.53
N GLY A 220 -3.10 13.64 -5.38
CA GLY A 220 -2.19 14.68 -4.92
C GLY A 220 -1.97 15.84 -5.89
N VAL A 221 -1.32 16.88 -5.35
CA VAL A 221 -0.73 18.02 -6.06
C VAL A 221 0.78 17.96 -5.88
N HIS A 222 1.51 18.27 -6.95
CA HIS A 222 2.97 18.25 -6.98
C HIS A 222 3.53 19.54 -7.59
N PHE A 223 4.50 20.17 -6.95
CA PHE A 223 5.39 21.16 -7.58
C PHE A 223 6.79 20.56 -7.76
N ASP A 224 7.50 20.99 -8.81
CA ASP A 224 8.90 20.68 -9.04
C ASP A 224 9.84 21.72 -8.37
N ASP A 225 11.05 21.86 -8.88
CA ASP A 225 12.14 22.65 -8.32
C ASP A 225 12.17 24.12 -8.82
N TYR A 226 11.32 24.47 -9.77
CA TYR A 226 11.34 25.77 -10.44
C TYR A 226 10.60 26.85 -9.63
N PHE A 227 11.37 27.55 -8.81
CA PHE A 227 10.94 28.76 -8.10
C PHE A 227 11.50 30.03 -8.79
N TYR A 228 12.25 30.87 -8.09
CA TYR A 228 12.75 32.15 -8.65
C TYR A 228 13.87 32.00 -9.71
N TYR A 229 14.38 30.79 -9.95
CA TYR A 229 15.62 30.55 -10.68
C TYR A 229 15.53 29.42 -11.70
N GLU A 230 15.97 29.69 -12.93
CA GLU A 230 16.05 28.72 -14.05
C GLU A 230 17.35 29.00 -14.87
N GLU A 231 18.53 28.58 -14.34
CA GLU A 231 19.96 28.93 -14.64
C GLU A 231 20.41 29.26 -16.11
N TYR A 232 21.46 30.05 -16.41
CA TYR A 232 22.62 30.56 -15.63
C TYR A 232 22.97 32.08 -15.78
N GLU A 233 22.22 32.90 -16.55
CA GLU A 233 22.37 34.37 -16.60
C GLU A 233 21.02 35.13 -16.57
N GLY A 234 20.89 36.09 -15.65
CA GLY A 234 19.76 37.03 -15.60
C GLY A 234 18.70 36.67 -14.57
N GLU A 235 18.95 37.03 -13.31
CA GLU A 235 17.95 36.99 -12.23
C GLU A 235 16.65 37.71 -12.62
N LEU A 236 15.55 37.28 -11.98
CA LEU A 236 14.27 37.97 -12.04
C LEU A 236 14.43 39.46 -11.70
N LYS A 237 13.98 40.34 -12.61
CA LYS A 237 14.04 41.80 -12.41
C LYS A 237 12.81 42.28 -11.63
N ASP A 238 12.80 41.96 -10.33
CA ASP A 238 11.71 42.15 -9.37
C ASP A 238 12.00 43.22 -8.29
N GLN A 239 13.02 44.07 -8.49
CA GLN A 239 13.37 45.14 -7.55
C GLN A 239 12.26 46.18 -7.39
N ASP A 240 11.47 46.43 -8.44
CA ASP A 240 10.28 47.27 -8.42
C ASP A 240 9.16 46.61 -7.59
N THR A 241 8.96 45.30 -7.75
CA THR A 241 8.05 44.50 -6.92
C THR A 241 8.45 44.53 -5.45
N PHE A 242 9.74 44.36 -5.14
CA PHE A 242 10.26 44.50 -3.77
C PHE A 242 9.97 45.89 -3.21
N ASN A 243 10.31 46.96 -3.94
CA ASN A 243 10.09 48.34 -3.49
C ASN A 243 8.59 48.61 -3.22
N LYS A 244 7.70 48.05 -4.02
CA LYS A 244 6.23 48.22 -3.91
C LYS A 244 5.60 47.40 -2.77
N TYR A 245 6.02 46.14 -2.58
CA TYR A 245 5.31 45.20 -1.71
C TYR A 245 6.04 44.83 -0.40
N ASN A 246 7.33 45.17 -0.25
CA ASN A 246 8.10 44.85 0.95
C ASN A 246 7.62 45.61 2.20
N ASN A 247 7.15 46.85 2.06
CA ASN A 247 6.69 47.70 3.17
C ASN A 247 7.69 47.80 4.36
N GLY A 248 8.99 47.71 4.08
CA GLY A 248 10.07 47.73 5.08
C GLY A 248 10.24 46.44 5.90
N LYS A 249 9.51 45.36 5.60
CA LYS A 249 9.54 44.11 6.37
C LYS A 249 10.86 43.34 6.25
N PHE A 250 11.47 43.33 5.06
CA PHE A 250 12.70 42.61 4.74
C PHE A 250 13.84 43.58 4.38
N LYS A 251 15.05 43.26 4.84
CA LYS A 251 16.25 44.08 4.62
C LYS A 251 16.90 43.85 3.25
N ASN A 252 16.66 42.70 2.63
CA ASN A 252 17.22 42.33 1.34
C ASN A 252 16.16 41.62 0.48
N LEU A 253 16.42 41.60 -0.83
CA LEU A 253 15.55 41.02 -1.84
C LEU A 253 15.38 39.50 -1.67
N GLY A 254 16.42 38.78 -1.27
CA GLY A 254 16.39 37.33 -1.11
C GLY A 254 15.41 36.84 -0.02
N ASP A 255 15.34 37.55 1.11
CA ASP A 255 14.36 37.25 2.16
C ASP A 255 12.92 37.52 1.72
N PHE A 256 12.70 38.58 0.93
CA PHE A 256 11.40 38.88 0.34
C PHE A 256 10.98 37.81 -0.68
N ARG A 257 11.90 37.35 -1.54
CA ARG A 257 11.67 36.24 -2.48
C ARG A 257 11.31 34.95 -1.73
N ARG A 258 12.12 34.55 -0.73
CA ARG A 258 11.83 33.39 0.14
C ARG A 258 10.48 33.49 0.84
N ASN A 259 10.13 34.64 1.41
CA ASN A 259 8.82 34.87 2.04
C ASN A 259 7.68 34.78 1.02
N SER A 260 7.88 35.26 -0.21
CA SER A 260 6.85 35.25 -1.25
C SER A 260 6.49 33.82 -1.67
N THR A 261 7.50 32.95 -1.87
CA THR A 261 7.28 31.51 -2.08
C THR A 261 6.65 30.85 -0.84
N TYR A 262 7.14 31.15 0.36
CA TYR A 262 6.57 30.62 1.61
C TYR A 262 5.08 30.94 1.77
N LEU A 263 4.64 32.16 1.41
CA LEU A 263 3.22 32.53 1.43
C LEU A 263 2.41 31.69 0.43
N LEU A 264 2.91 31.49 -0.81
CA LEU A 264 2.26 30.59 -1.77
C LEU A 264 2.06 29.18 -1.20
N ILE A 265 3.13 28.55 -0.70
CA ILE A 265 3.08 27.16 -0.19
C ILE A 265 2.10 27.07 1.00
N LYS A 266 2.17 28.03 1.93
CA LYS A 266 1.32 28.07 3.14
C LYS A 266 -0.17 28.29 2.82
N GLU A 267 -0.47 29.23 1.93
CA GLU A 267 -1.85 29.55 1.52
C GLU A 267 -2.46 28.41 0.69
N LEU A 268 -1.70 27.85 -0.26
CA LEU A 268 -2.14 26.74 -1.10
C LEU A 268 -2.40 25.48 -0.27
N SER A 269 -1.46 25.08 0.59
CA SER A 269 -1.61 23.94 1.49
C SER A 269 -2.88 24.03 2.33
N LYS A 270 -3.13 25.19 2.95
CA LYS A 270 -4.35 25.44 3.72
C LYS A 270 -5.61 25.25 2.88
N LYS A 271 -5.64 25.78 1.65
CA LYS A 271 -6.79 25.63 0.75
C LYS A 271 -7.02 24.16 0.35
N ILE A 272 -5.98 23.45 -0.07
CA ILE A 272 -6.06 22.01 -0.45
C ILE A 272 -6.62 21.20 0.71
N ARG A 273 -5.98 21.28 1.90
CA ARG A 273 -6.41 20.58 3.11
C ARG A 273 -7.86 20.91 3.51
N SER A 274 -8.31 22.15 3.31
CA SER A 274 -9.69 22.57 3.59
C SER A 274 -10.73 22.10 2.56
N LYS A 275 -10.32 21.76 1.33
CA LYS A 275 -11.23 21.40 0.23
C LYS A 275 -11.38 19.88 0.06
N LYS A 276 -10.26 19.15 0.10
CA LYS A 276 -10.20 17.69 0.00
C LYS A 276 -9.06 17.20 0.90
N ALA A 277 -9.39 16.77 2.13
CA ALA A 277 -8.39 16.41 3.14
C ALA A 277 -7.44 15.28 2.69
N TRP A 278 -7.92 14.36 1.85
CA TRP A 278 -7.13 13.26 1.30
C TRP A 278 -6.07 13.71 0.29
N VAL A 279 -6.28 14.82 -0.44
CA VAL A 279 -5.35 15.29 -1.48
C VAL A 279 -4.03 15.67 -0.83
N LYS A 280 -2.96 14.99 -1.24
CA LYS A 280 -1.60 15.18 -0.74
C LYS A 280 -0.95 16.36 -1.45
N PHE A 281 -0.42 17.34 -0.73
CA PHE A 281 0.41 18.40 -1.34
C PHE A 281 1.88 18.16 -1.08
N GLY A 282 2.72 18.11 -2.12
CA GLY A 282 4.17 17.98 -1.94
C GLY A 282 4.98 18.57 -3.07
N ILE A 283 6.29 18.62 -2.85
CA ILE A 283 7.23 19.42 -3.65
C ILE A 283 8.52 18.63 -3.89
N SER A 284 9.05 18.68 -5.11
CA SER A 284 10.32 18.08 -5.54
C SER A 284 11.39 19.14 -5.78
N PRO A 285 12.04 19.68 -4.72
CA PRO A 285 13.07 20.69 -4.88
C PRO A 285 14.41 20.08 -5.32
N ALA A 286 15.38 20.92 -5.71
CA ALA A 286 16.75 20.48 -5.95
C ALA A 286 17.34 19.80 -4.70
N GLY A 287 18.25 18.84 -4.88
CA GLY A 287 18.73 17.98 -3.79
C GLY A 287 19.35 18.70 -2.58
N VAL A 288 19.94 19.88 -2.74
CA VAL A 288 20.63 20.60 -1.63
C VAL A 288 19.85 21.85 -1.21
N TRP A 289 19.40 21.90 0.05
CA TRP A 289 18.76 23.10 0.61
C TRP A 289 19.73 24.26 0.79
N GLY A 290 20.85 24.03 1.47
CA GLY A 290 21.91 25.00 1.76
C GLY A 290 23.18 24.28 2.20
N ASN A 291 24.36 24.78 1.79
CA ASN A 291 25.64 24.17 2.17
C ASN A 291 26.13 24.71 3.52
N LYS A 292 26.66 23.82 4.37
CA LYS A 292 27.28 24.24 5.64
C LYS A 292 28.46 25.19 5.49
N LYS A 293 29.25 25.02 4.41
CA LYS A 293 30.41 25.88 4.08
C LYS A 293 30.01 27.34 3.77
N ASP A 294 28.77 27.59 3.36
CA ASP A 294 28.29 28.90 2.90
C ASP A 294 27.56 29.69 4.00
N GLY A 295 27.63 29.21 5.25
CA GLY A 295 27.08 29.88 6.44
C GLY A 295 25.82 29.23 7.03
N HIS A 296 25.20 28.29 6.32
CA HIS A 296 24.01 27.56 6.80
C HIS A 296 24.42 26.48 7.81
N SER A 297 24.53 26.83 9.09
CA SER A 297 25.11 25.95 10.12
C SER A 297 24.46 24.57 10.26
N ASP A 298 23.18 24.49 9.89
CA ASP A 298 22.26 23.36 9.86
C ASP A 298 22.08 22.75 8.45
N GLY A 299 22.78 23.28 7.44
CA GLY A 299 22.83 22.75 6.08
C GLY A 299 23.68 21.48 5.95
N SER A 300 23.58 20.82 4.79
CA SER A 300 24.30 19.58 4.51
C SER A 300 25.81 19.83 4.33
N ASN A 301 26.63 18.81 4.58
CA ASN A 301 28.08 18.85 4.37
C ASN A 301 28.43 18.69 2.87
N THR A 302 27.89 19.59 2.06
CA THR A 302 28.01 19.60 0.60
C THR A 302 28.69 20.86 0.10
N ASN A 303 29.11 20.80 -1.16
CA ASN A 303 29.69 21.89 -1.91
C ASN A 303 28.91 22.13 -3.21
N SER A 304 27.57 22.16 -3.17
CA SER A 304 26.78 22.48 -4.35
C SER A 304 26.97 23.95 -4.75
N SER A 305 27.09 24.26 -6.04
CA SER A 305 27.01 25.66 -6.52
C SER A 305 25.57 26.20 -6.46
N PHE A 306 24.59 25.30 -6.37
CA PHE A 306 23.17 25.58 -6.50
C PHE A 306 22.43 24.99 -5.30
N THR A 307 21.81 25.87 -4.52
CA THR A 307 21.11 25.56 -3.28
C THR A 307 19.70 26.14 -3.36
N ASN A 308 18.71 25.43 -2.82
CA ASN A 308 17.32 25.92 -2.83
C ASN A 308 17.23 27.29 -2.13
N TYR A 309 17.91 27.45 -1.00
CA TYR A 309 17.83 28.65 -0.16
C TYR A 309 18.44 29.89 -0.81
N ASP A 310 19.63 29.77 -1.43
CA ASP A 310 20.40 30.93 -1.94
C ASP A 310 20.19 31.20 -3.44
N ARG A 311 19.81 30.19 -4.23
CA ARG A 311 19.62 30.34 -5.69
C ARG A 311 18.15 30.33 -6.08
N SER A 312 17.40 29.31 -5.69
CA SER A 312 15.96 29.20 -6.03
C SER A 312 15.07 30.07 -5.14
N PHE A 313 15.61 30.67 -4.08
CA PHE A 313 14.89 31.41 -3.04
C PHE A 313 13.71 30.59 -2.47
N ALA A 314 13.97 29.30 -2.25
CA ALA A 314 13.03 28.29 -1.77
C ALA A 314 13.54 27.72 -0.43
N ASP A 315 12.94 28.15 0.67
CA ASP A 315 13.31 27.68 2.00
C ASP A 315 12.63 26.33 2.34
N THR A 316 13.06 25.30 1.63
CA THR A 316 12.43 23.97 1.63
C THR A 316 12.51 23.27 2.99
N LYS A 317 13.58 23.48 3.76
CA LYS A 317 13.71 23.01 5.15
C LYS A 317 12.58 23.55 6.04
N LYS A 318 12.31 24.85 5.96
CA LYS A 318 11.24 25.51 6.72
C LYS A 318 9.84 24.98 6.38
N TRP A 319 9.60 24.57 5.14
CA TRP A 319 8.31 23.97 4.75
C TRP A 319 8.08 22.60 5.38
N VAL A 320 9.15 21.83 5.61
CA VAL A 320 9.11 20.57 6.38
C VAL A 320 8.99 20.85 7.88
N GLU A 321 9.77 21.78 8.41
CA GLU A 321 9.79 22.10 9.84
C GLU A 321 8.44 22.65 10.36
N GLU A 322 7.74 23.45 9.55
CA GLU A 322 6.38 23.97 9.79
C GLU A 322 5.26 23.05 9.25
N GLU A 323 5.57 21.87 8.70
CA GLU A 323 4.61 20.86 8.22
C GLU A 323 3.59 21.41 7.19
N LEU A 324 4.07 22.33 6.33
CA LEU A 324 3.26 23.00 5.30
C LEU A 324 2.93 22.08 4.13
N ILE A 325 3.70 21.02 3.91
CA ILE A 325 3.54 20.03 2.84
C ILE A 325 3.36 18.65 3.47
N ASP A 326 2.68 17.75 2.79
CA ASP A 326 2.44 16.38 3.24
C ASP A 326 3.60 15.44 2.84
N TYR A 327 4.34 15.79 1.78
CA TYR A 327 5.60 15.12 1.41
C TYR A 327 6.60 16.09 0.75
N ILE A 328 7.89 15.74 0.84
CA ILE A 328 8.99 16.38 0.12
C ILE A 328 9.76 15.33 -0.69
N ALA A 329 10.19 15.70 -1.89
CA ALA A 329 10.80 14.80 -2.87
C ALA A 329 12.13 15.33 -3.44
N PRO A 330 13.16 15.61 -2.61
CA PRO A 330 14.43 16.18 -3.07
C PRO A 330 15.07 15.40 -4.22
N GLN A 331 15.46 16.14 -5.26
CA GLN A 331 16.09 15.64 -6.47
C GLN A 331 17.58 15.34 -6.22
N ILE A 332 17.89 14.14 -5.70
CA ILE A 332 19.27 13.73 -5.40
C ILE A 332 19.90 13.10 -6.66
N TYR A 333 20.13 13.95 -7.66
CA TYR A 333 20.60 13.55 -8.99
C TYR A 333 22.13 13.38 -9.08
N PHE A 334 22.70 12.80 -8.03
CA PHE A 334 24.12 12.62 -7.79
C PHE A 334 24.44 11.17 -7.48
N THR A 335 25.70 10.76 -7.62
CA THR A 335 26.19 9.44 -7.19
C THR A 335 26.66 9.49 -5.74
N PHE A 336 26.82 8.35 -5.07
CA PHE A 336 27.50 8.30 -3.77
C PHE A 336 28.96 8.78 -3.86
N ALA A 337 29.58 8.65 -5.03
CA ALA A 337 30.94 9.10 -5.31
C ALA A 337 31.05 10.59 -5.66
N ASN A 338 29.93 11.31 -5.81
CA ASN A 338 29.95 12.70 -6.26
C ASN A 338 30.71 13.59 -5.25
N PRO A 339 31.81 14.25 -5.66
CA PRO A 339 32.70 14.96 -4.72
C PRO A 339 32.12 16.27 -4.19
N ARG A 340 30.93 16.69 -4.65
CA ARG A 340 30.28 17.95 -4.25
C ARG A 340 28.97 17.72 -3.50
N ALA A 341 28.22 16.69 -3.86
CA ALA A 341 26.97 16.32 -3.20
C ALA A 341 26.83 14.79 -3.18
N PRO A 342 27.56 14.06 -2.31
CA PRO A 342 27.45 12.62 -2.21
C PRO A 342 26.01 12.20 -1.88
N TYR A 343 25.45 11.24 -2.62
CA TYR A 343 24.05 10.79 -2.44
C TYR A 343 23.72 10.49 -0.98
N GLY A 344 24.57 9.71 -0.29
CA GLY A 344 24.36 9.30 1.10
C GLY A 344 24.39 10.44 2.13
N GLU A 345 25.13 11.53 1.87
CA GLU A 345 25.12 12.74 2.69
C GLU A 345 23.79 13.47 2.52
N VAL A 346 23.40 13.76 1.27
CA VAL A 346 22.18 14.51 0.95
C VAL A 346 20.93 13.76 1.43
N ALA A 347 20.86 12.45 1.19
CA ALA A 347 19.73 11.62 1.59
C ALA A 347 19.65 11.43 3.11
N SER A 348 20.79 11.34 3.82
CA SER A 348 20.78 11.31 5.30
C SER A 348 20.34 12.66 5.89
N TRP A 349 20.83 13.77 5.34
CA TRP A 349 20.44 15.11 5.80
C TRP A 349 18.93 15.34 5.66
N TRP A 350 18.33 14.96 4.53
CA TRP A 350 16.88 15.04 4.36
C TRP A 350 16.10 14.11 5.28
N ALA A 351 16.61 12.89 5.53
CA ALA A 351 16.01 11.98 6.50
C ALA A 351 15.98 12.58 7.91
N ASP A 352 17.05 13.27 8.32
CA ASP A 352 17.11 13.96 9.61
C ASP A 352 16.22 15.22 9.68
N VAL A 353 16.02 15.94 8.57
CA VAL A 353 15.08 17.07 8.49
C VAL A 353 13.62 16.61 8.60
N CYS A 354 13.28 15.44 8.06
CA CYS A 354 11.92 14.87 8.11
C CYS A 354 11.67 14.01 9.37
N ARG A 355 12.71 13.73 10.16
CA ARG A 355 12.64 12.89 11.37
C ARG A 355 11.64 13.45 12.39
N GLY A 356 10.58 12.70 12.64
CA GLY A 356 9.54 13.10 13.60
C GLY A 356 8.62 14.23 13.11
N LYS A 357 8.50 14.41 11.79
CA LYS A 357 7.60 15.37 11.15
C LYS A 357 6.44 14.67 10.46
N ASN A 358 5.30 15.34 10.38
CA ASN A 358 4.13 14.97 9.58
C ASN A 358 4.37 15.27 8.07
N VAL A 359 5.51 14.82 7.55
CA VAL A 359 5.95 15.03 6.17
C VAL A 359 6.72 13.79 5.70
N HIS A 360 6.20 13.09 4.69
CA HIS A 360 6.96 11.98 4.10
C HIS A 360 8.16 12.48 3.30
N LEU A 361 9.29 11.79 3.43
CA LEU A 361 10.42 11.95 2.53
C LEU A 361 10.37 10.90 1.43
N TYR A 362 10.32 11.36 0.18
CA TYR A 362 10.57 10.54 -1.00
C TYR A 362 11.88 11.01 -1.64
N ILE A 363 12.63 10.14 -2.33
CA ILE A 363 13.85 10.57 -3.04
C ILE A 363 13.58 10.68 -4.54
N GLY A 364 13.89 11.84 -5.12
CA GLY A 364 13.95 12.03 -6.56
C GLY A 364 15.20 11.37 -7.13
N GLN A 365 15.01 10.37 -7.98
CA GLN A 365 16.04 9.45 -8.47
C GLN A 365 16.34 9.73 -9.95
N ALA A 366 17.61 9.98 -10.27
CA ALA A 366 18.05 10.35 -11.62
C ALA A 366 18.19 9.16 -12.59
N PHE A 367 17.11 8.42 -12.83
CA PHE A 367 17.12 7.28 -13.74
C PHE A 367 17.53 7.68 -15.18
N TYR A 368 17.21 8.92 -15.59
CA TYR A 368 17.62 9.49 -16.88
C TYR A 368 19.14 9.59 -17.09
N LYS A 369 19.95 9.62 -16.01
CA LYS A 369 21.41 9.74 -16.09
C LYS A 369 22.11 8.44 -16.46
N ILE A 370 21.43 7.30 -16.31
CA ILE A 370 21.98 5.97 -16.58
C ILE A 370 22.43 5.91 -18.04
N ASN A 371 23.72 5.68 -18.25
CA ASN A 371 24.44 5.70 -19.53
C ASN A 371 24.52 7.05 -20.28
N ASP A 372 23.92 8.12 -19.76
CA ASP A 372 23.82 9.45 -20.42
C ASP A 372 24.53 10.61 -19.69
N ASP A 373 24.97 10.44 -18.44
CA ASP A 373 25.68 11.50 -17.68
C ASP A 373 27.19 11.59 -18.02
N THR A 374 27.94 12.49 -17.38
CA THR A 374 29.42 12.51 -17.46
C THR A 374 30.07 11.65 -16.37
N ASP A 375 29.44 11.54 -15.20
CA ASP A 375 29.87 10.71 -14.06
C ASP A 375 30.00 9.23 -14.46
N GLU A 376 31.15 8.62 -14.15
CA GLU A 376 31.45 7.25 -14.54
C GLU A 376 30.63 6.19 -13.79
N TYR A 377 30.06 6.53 -12.63
CA TYR A 377 29.25 5.60 -11.85
C TYR A 377 27.82 5.48 -12.37
N PHE A 378 27.37 6.40 -13.23
CA PHE A 378 26.14 6.23 -14.00
C PHE A 378 26.33 5.43 -15.30
N LYS A 379 27.54 4.96 -15.63
CA LYS A 379 27.86 4.36 -16.95
C LYS A 379 28.15 2.86 -16.92
N GLY A 380 27.82 2.19 -18.03
CA GLY A 380 28.25 0.83 -18.35
C GLY A 380 27.95 -0.17 -17.24
N SER A 381 28.98 -0.90 -16.82
CA SER A 381 28.92 -1.86 -15.72
C SER A 381 28.77 -1.24 -14.32
N ASN A 382 29.00 0.07 -14.16
CA ASN A 382 28.89 0.75 -12.86
C ASN A 382 27.45 1.20 -12.54
N ALA A 383 26.66 1.46 -13.59
CA ALA A 383 25.33 2.06 -13.47
C ALA A 383 24.35 1.24 -12.62
N VAL A 384 24.28 -0.08 -12.85
CA VAL A 384 23.40 -0.98 -12.09
C VAL A 384 23.84 -1.12 -10.63
N PRO A 385 25.14 -1.33 -10.31
CA PRO A 385 25.63 -1.23 -8.94
C PRO A 385 25.30 0.09 -8.24
N GLU A 386 25.42 1.23 -8.92
CA GLU A 386 25.11 2.54 -8.32
C GLU A 386 23.62 2.71 -8.03
N LEU A 387 22.75 2.40 -8.99
CA LEU A 387 21.30 2.38 -8.77
C LEU A 387 20.91 1.42 -7.63
N SER A 388 21.55 0.25 -7.56
CA SER A 388 21.29 -0.74 -6.52
C SER A 388 21.69 -0.24 -5.13
N ARG A 389 22.85 0.45 -5.01
CA ARG A 389 23.24 1.12 -3.75
C ARG A 389 22.20 2.16 -3.34
N GLN A 390 21.75 3.00 -4.26
CA GLN A 390 20.82 4.09 -3.99
C GLN A 390 19.45 3.58 -3.53
N LEU A 391 18.85 2.62 -4.24
CA LEU A 391 17.56 2.06 -3.82
C LEU A 391 17.65 1.26 -2.51
N LYS A 392 18.71 0.46 -2.30
CA LYS A 392 18.90 -0.28 -1.04
C LYS A 392 19.12 0.64 0.16
N PHE A 393 19.84 1.75 -0.02
CA PHE A 393 20.03 2.78 1.01
C PHE A 393 18.70 3.45 1.40
N ASN A 394 17.89 3.82 0.40
CA ASN A 394 16.57 4.41 0.63
C ASN A 394 15.67 3.43 1.41
N MET A 395 15.56 2.20 0.93
CA MET A 395 14.71 1.17 1.54
C MET A 395 15.21 0.67 2.91
N ALA A 396 16.45 1.00 3.31
CA ALA A 396 17.01 0.69 4.63
C ALA A 396 16.83 1.83 5.67
N LYS A 397 16.37 3.01 5.25
CA LYS A 397 16.13 4.17 6.13
C LYS A 397 14.63 4.37 6.36
N PRO A 398 14.11 4.15 7.58
CA PRO A 398 12.68 4.28 7.87
C PRO A 398 12.07 5.66 7.55
N GLU A 399 12.90 6.71 7.55
CA GLU A 399 12.44 8.06 7.20
C GLU A 399 12.20 8.23 5.69
N ILE A 400 12.87 7.44 4.84
CA ILE A 400 12.70 7.47 3.37
C ILE A 400 11.56 6.51 3.00
N MET A 401 10.37 7.07 2.83
CA MET A 401 9.14 6.31 2.61
C MET A 401 8.80 6.12 1.13
N GLY A 402 9.71 6.49 0.22
CA GLY A 402 9.45 6.39 -1.21
C GLY A 402 10.60 6.81 -2.12
N THR A 403 10.45 6.48 -3.40
CA THR A 403 11.35 6.90 -4.48
C THR A 403 10.54 7.26 -5.73
N ILE A 404 10.88 8.37 -6.37
CA ILE A 404 10.26 8.84 -7.61
C ILE A 404 11.33 8.91 -8.69
N MET A 405 11.11 8.22 -9.80
CA MET A 405 12.06 8.09 -10.90
C MET A 405 11.89 9.23 -11.91
N PHE A 406 12.93 10.05 -12.10
CA PHE A 406 12.98 11.01 -13.20
C PHE A 406 13.68 10.38 -14.40
N ARG A 407 13.00 10.11 -15.51
CA ARG A 407 11.56 10.28 -15.81
C ARG A 407 11.06 9.11 -16.67
N PHE A 408 9.74 8.90 -16.74
CA PHE A 408 9.11 7.64 -17.16
C PHE A 408 9.70 7.02 -18.43
N LYS A 409 9.84 7.77 -19.53
CA LYS A 409 10.32 7.29 -20.83
C LYS A 409 11.70 6.63 -20.80
N ASN A 410 12.49 6.86 -19.76
CA ASN A 410 13.79 6.19 -19.58
C ASN A 410 13.65 4.69 -19.25
N PHE A 411 12.46 4.21 -18.88
CA PHE A 411 12.18 2.77 -18.76
C PHE A 411 11.99 2.06 -20.11
N GLU A 412 11.79 2.82 -21.20
CA GLU A 412 11.63 2.32 -22.57
C GLU A 412 12.95 2.43 -23.37
N ASP A 413 13.89 3.22 -22.88
CA ASP A 413 15.19 3.45 -23.50
C ASP A 413 16.01 2.14 -23.59
N SER A 414 16.42 1.78 -24.80
CA SER A 414 17.17 0.55 -25.08
C SER A 414 18.53 0.50 -24.37
N GLY A 415 19.18 1.65 -24.18
CA GLY A 415 20.44 1.80 -23.43
C GLY A 415 20.28 1.62 -21.92
N LYS A 416 19.05 1.66 -21.39
CA LYS A 416 18.77 1.61 -19.95
C LYS A 416 18.16 0.29 -19.47
N GLN A 417 17.84 -0.64 -20.38
CA GLN A 417 17.15 -1.90 -20.05
C GLN A 417 17.84 -2.78 -19.00
N GLN A 418 19.18 -2.72 -18.87
CA GLN A 418 19.90 -3.39 -17.78
C GLN A 418 19.48 -2.90 -16.38
N ALA A 419 19.19 -1.60 -16.25
CA ALA A 419 18.72 -0.99 -15.00
C ALA A 419 17.24 -1.25 -14.78
N VAL A 420 16.42 -1.25 -15.85
CA VAL A 420 15.00 -1.64 -15.79
C VAL A 420 14.85 -3.09 -15.30
N GLY A 421 15.68 -4.00 -15.83
CA GLY A 421 15.74 -5.39 -15.37
C GLY A 421 16.17 -5.51 -13.92
N ALA A 422 17.17 -4.75 -13.47
CA ALA A 422 17.59 -4.73 -12.07
C ALA A 422 16.47 -4.22 -11.13
N VAL A 423 15.74 -3.18 -11.53
CA VAL A 423 14.58 -2.68 -10.78
C VAL A 423 13.52 -3.79 -10.65
N LYS A 424 13.06 -4.35 -11.79
CA LYS A 424 11.97 -5.34 -11.80
C LYS A 424 12.32 -6.65 -11.09
N ASN A 425 13.55 -7.14 -11.27
CA ASN A 425 13.92 -8.51 -10.89
C ASN A 425 14.69 -8.59 -9.56
N ASN A 426 15.33 -7.51 -9.09
CA ASN A 426 16.22 -7.56 -7.92
C ASN A 426 15.89 -6.52 -6.83
N LEU A 427 15.32 -5.36 -7.18
CA LEU A 427 15.16 -4.23 -6.25
C LEU A 427 13.70 -4.02 -5.82
N TRP A 428 12.75 -4.12 -6.74
CA TRP A 428 11.30 -4.01 -6.48
C TRP A 428 10.60 -5.33 -6.85
N THR A 429 10.99 -6.41 -6.18
CA THR A 429 10.52 -7.78 -6.46
C THR A 429 9.10 -8.06 -5.97
N THR A 430 8.60 -7.32 -4.98
CA THR A 430 7.24 -7.42 -4.43
C THR A 430 6.35 -6.28 -4.92
N ASN A 431 5.03 -6.42 -4.83
CA ASN A 431 4.14 -5.25 -4.83
C ASN A 431 4.31 -4.48 -3.51
N SER A 432 3.86 -3.21 -3.49
CA SER A 432 4.03 -2.31 -2.34
C SER A 432 2.86 -1.36 -2.23
N LEU A 433 2.32 -1.21 -1.03
CA LEU A 433 1.31 -0.19 -0.72
C LEU A 433 2.00 1.17 -0.55
N VAL A 434 1.23 2.25 -0.63
CA VAL A 434 1.68 3.58 -0.22
C VAL A 434 1.63 3.68 1.32
N SER A 435 2.55 4.42 1.92
CA SER A 435 2.56 4.65 3.38
C SER A 435 1.37 5.51 3.81
N VAL A 436 0.75 5.15 4.95
CA VAL A 436 -0.31 5.96 5.57
C VAL A 436 0.21 7.34 5.98
N MET A 437 -0.65 8.35 5.95
CA MET A 437 -0.37 9.69 6.48
C MET A 437 -1.37 9.99 7.63
N PRO A 438 -1.17 9.48 8.86
CA PRO A 438 -2.20 9.49 9.90
C PRO A 438 -2.72 10.89 10.27
N TRP A 439 -1.90 11.94 10.10
CA TRP A 439 -2.29 13.33 10.36
C TRP A 439 -3.26 13.91 9.31
N LYS A 440 -3.46 13.27 8.16
CA LYS A 440 -4.48 13.64 7.16
C LYS A 440 -5.86 13.07 7.49
N GLY A 441 -5.97 12.22 8.51
CA GLY A 441 -7.20 11.54 8.90
C GLY A 441 -7.46 10.31 8.05
N GLY A 442 -8.70 10.17 7.58
CA GLY A 442 -9.22 8.90 7.08
C GLY A 442 -9.58 7.97 8.24
N SER A 443 -10.06 6.77 7.89
CA SER A 443 -10.44 5.73 8.84
C SER A 443 -10.18 4.39 8.19
N THR A 444 -9.66 3.46 8.98
CA THR A 444 -9.61 2.04 8.60
C THR A 444 -11.01 1.57 8.19
N PRO A 445 -11.23 1.13 6.94
CA PRO A 445 -12.53 0.63 6.52
C PRO A 445 -12.92 -0.62 7.30
N ASN A 446 -14.20 -0.97 7.28
CA ASN A 446 -14.65 -2.27 7.74
C ASN A 446 -13.98 -3.41 6.96
N THR A 447 -13.83 -4.55 7.62
CA THR A 447 -13.30 -5.76 6.99
C THR A 447 -14.32 -6.29 5.97
N PRO A 448 -13.88 -6.64 4.74
CA PRO A 448 -14.72 -7.32 3.76
C PRO A 448 -15.44 -8.54 4.33
N ILE A 449 -16.58 -8.90 3.77
CA ILE A 449 -17.38 -10.06 4.22
C ILE A 449 -17.75 -10.98 3.05
N LEU A 450 -18.33 -12.15 3.35
CA LEU A 450 -18.88 -13.07 2.34
C LEU A 450 -17.86 -13.43 1.25
N GLY A 451 -16.66 -13.85 1.69
CA GLY A 451 -15.60 -14.29 0.79
C GLY A 451 -15.89 -15.66 0.20
N LYS A 452 -15.63 -15.85 -1.09
CA LYS A 452 -15.77 -17.15 -1.77
C LYS A 452 -14.61 -17.41 -2.73
N LEU A 453 -14.17 -18.67 -2.81
CA LEU A 453 -13.32 -19.18 -3.90
C LEU A 453 -14.12 -20.08 -4.83
N GLU A 454 -13.91 -19.91 -6.14
CA GLU A 454 -14.48 -20.77 -7.19
C GLU A 454 -13.36 -21.21 -8.14
N SER A 455 -13.17 -22.51 -8.29
CA SER A 455 -12.21 -23.08 -9.27
C SER A 455 -12.71 -22.85 -10.69
N LEU A 456 -11.89 -22.23 -11.55
CA LEU A 456 -12.18 -22.05 -12.97
C LEU A 456 -11.43 -23.09 -13.81
N SER A 457 -11.77 -23.20 -15.10
CA SER A 457 -10.99 -23.99 -16.07
C SER A 457 -9.55 -23.48 -16.25
N LYS A 458 -9.29 -22.21 -15.92
CA LYS A 458 -7.97 -21.61 -15.80
C LYS A 458 -7.99 -20.53 -14.72
N GLY A 459 -7.34 -20.80 -13.59
CA GLY A 459 -7.27 -19.90 -12.45
C GLY A 459 -8.27 -20.22 -11.35
N VAL A 460 -8.20 -19.46 -10.27
CA VAL A 460 -9.20 -19.45 -9.18
C VAL A 460 -9.83 -18.07 -9.13
N LYS A 461 -11.17 -18.01 -9.15
CA LYS A 461 -11.92 -16.79 -8.91
C LYS A 461 -12.08 -16.59 -7.40
N LEU A 462 -11.75 -15.39 -6.95
CA LEU A 462 -11.97 -14.89 -5.60
C LEU A 462 -13.04 -13.80 -5.68
N SER A 463 -14.05 -13.87 -4.81
CA SER A 463 -15.04 -12.81 -4.63
C SER A 463 -15.27 -12.50 -3.15
N TRP A 464 -15.70 -11.28 -2.86
CA TRP A 464 -16.07 -10.81 -1.51
C TRP A 464 -17.07 -9.65 -1.65
N THR A 465 -17.76 -9.32 -0.58
CA THR A 465 -18.65 -8.17 -0.49
C THR A 465 -17.97 -7.04 0.26
N ASP A 466 -17.92 -5.86 -0.36
CA ASP A 466 -17.59 -4.61 0.31
C ASP A 466 -18.79 -4.10 1.12
N ASN A 467 -18.57 -3.84 2.40
CA ASN A 467 -19.56 -3.37 3.36
C ASN A 467 -19.30 -1.93 3.84
N ASP A 468 -18.33 -1.24 3.25
CA ASP A 468 -17.92 0.11 3.67
C ASP A 468 -17.98 1.12 2.50
N PRO A 469 -18.64 2.28 2.67
CA PRO A 469 -18.65 3.32 1.63
C PRO A 469 -17.26 3.92 1.36
N ASP A 470 -16.39 4.03 2.38
CA ASP A 470 -15.11 4.75 2.32
C ASP A 470 -13.95 3.88 1.79
N THR A 471 -14.17 2.57 1.58
CA THR A 471 -13.24 1.71 0.82
C THR A 471 -12.97 2.31 -0.56
N ALA A 472 -11.70 2.53 -0.88
CA ALA A 472 -11.24 3.00 -2.18
C ALA A 472 -10.67 1.86 -3.04
N TYR A 473 -9.98 0.90 -2.40
CA TYR A 473 -9.36 -0.24 -3.07
C TYR A 473 -9.13 -1.41 -2.09
N PHE A 474 -8.78 -2.57 -2.63
CA PHE A 474 -8.44 -3.76 -1.83
C PHE A 474 -7.00 -4.18 -2.07
N ALA A 475 -6.38 -4.78 -1.05
CA ALA A 475 -5.13 -5.51 -1.18
C ALA A 475 -5.38 -7.00 -0.97
N ILE A 476 -4.90 -7.82 -1.91
CA ILE A 476 -5.08 -9.27 -1.92
C ILE A 476 -3.75 -9.94 -1.62
N TYR A 477 -3.72 -10.73 -0.56
CA TYR A 477 -2.57 -11.55 -0.17
C TYR A 477 -2.86 -13.02 -0.46
N ARG A 478 -1.88 -13.78 -0.96
CA ARG A 478 -1.98 -15.22 -1.24
C ARG A 478 -1.00 -16.01 -0.38
N PHE A 479 -1.50 -17.05 0.28
CA PHE A 479 -0.75 -17.97 1.13
C PHE A 479 -0.99 -19.41 0.68
N ASN A 480 -0.04 -20.30 0.95
CA ASN A 480 -0.26 -21.74 0.74
C ASN A 480 -1.09 -22.31 1.89
N THR A 481 -1.92 -23.32 1.64
CA THR A 481 -2.68 -24.00 2.70
C THR A 481 -1.73 -24.56 3.77
N GLY A 482 -2.01 -24.24 5.04
CA GLY A 482 -1.15 -24.56 6.18
C GLY A 482 -0.02 -23.56 6.48
N GLU A 483 0.21 -22.56 5.61
CA GLU A 483 1.14 -21.46 5.89
C GLU A 483 0.57 -20.50 6.96
N LYS A 484 1.44 -20.00 7.84
CA LYS A 484 1.05 -18.98 8.84
C LYS A 484 0.77 -17.64 8.17
N THR A 485 -0.41 -17.08 8.40
CA THR A 485 -0.79 -15.75 7.92
C THR A 485 0.10 -14.65 8.52
N ASP A 486 0.57 -13.73 7.67
CA ASP A 486 1.17 -12.46 8.06
C ASP A 486 0.83 -11.40 7.00
N ILE A 487 -0.04 -10.45 7.38
CA ILE A 487 -0.38 -9.26 6.59
C ILE A 487 0.15 -7.97 7.25
N VAL A 488 0.96 -8.04 8.31
CA VAL A 488 1.34 -6.87 9.11
C VAL A 488 2.80 -6.50 8.91
N SER A 489 3.71 -7.48 8.90
CA SER A 489 5.13 -7.18 8.76
C SER A 489 5.48 -6.74 7.34
N ASP A 490 6.64 -6.11 7.16
CA ASP A 490 7.16 -5.80 5.83
C ASP A 490 7.31 -7.03 4.92
N ARG A 491 7.54 -8.23 5.50
CA ARG A 491 7.64 -9.47 4.73
C ARG A 491 6.30 -9.90 4.13
N SER A 492 5.17 -9.37 4.59
CA SER A 492 3.86 -9.60 3.95
C SER A 492 3.81 -9.12 2.50
N ALA A 493 4.71 -8.23 2.07
CA ALA A 493 4.85 -7.85 0.66
C ALA A 493 5.19 -9.04 -0.25
N LEU A 494 5.81 -10.10 0.27
CA LEU A 494 6.05 -11.37 -0.47
C LEU A 494 4.76 -12.15 -0.73
N LYS A 495 3.67 -11.80 -0.04
CA LYS A 495 2.34 -12.42 -0.13
C LYS A 495 1.32 -11.50 -0.80
N LEU A 496 1.57 -10.19 -0.81
CA LEU A 496 0.78 -9.19 -1.53
C LEU A 496 0.82 -9.46 -3.04
N LEU A 497 -0.20 -10.16 -3.52
CA LEU A 497 -0.34 -10.58 -4.90
C LEU A 497 -0.67 -9.38 -5.79
N THR A 498 -1.65 -8.55 -5.39
CA THR A 498 -2.04 -7.35 -6.13
C THR A 498 -2.83 -6.36 -5.26
N THR A 499 -3.11 -5.18 -5.81
CA THR A 499 -4.13 -4.25 -5.33
C THR A 499 -5.12 -3.93 -6.45
N ILE A 500 -6.39 -3.76 -6.12
CA ILE A 500 -7.46 -3.52 -7.10
C ILE A 500 -8.38 -2.40 -6.63
N ARG A 501 -8.71 -1.48 -7.54
CA ARG A 501 -9.64 -0.39 -7.27
C ARG A 501 -11.05 -0.93 -7.06
N LYS A 502 -11.81 -0.37 -6.12
CA LYS A 502 -13.23 -0.70 -5.93
C LYS A 502 -14.02 -0.39 -7.19
N THR A 503 -14.84 -1.35 -7.63
CA THR A 503 -15.76 -1.21 -8.76
C THR A 503 -17.20 -1.22 -8.25
N GLY A 504 -17.81 -0.04 -8.12
CA GLY A 504 -19.18 0.09 -7.63
C GLY A 504 -19.33 -0.23 -6.13
N SER A 505 -20.51 -0.71 -5.74
CA SER A 505 -20.85 -1.09 -4.36
C SER A 505 -21.23 -2.58 -4.29
N GLY A 506 -20.87 -3.26 -3.20
CA GLY A 506 -21.23 -4.65 -2.97
C GLY A 506 -20.16 -5.63 -3.45
N ILE A 507 -20.53 -6.62 -4.26
CA ILE A 507 -19.63 -7.72 -4.65
C ILE A 507 -18.47 -7.19 -5.50
N GLN A 508 -17.27 -7.63 -5.16
CA GLN A 508 -16.01 -7.37 -5.85
C GLN A 508 -15.37 -8.70 -6.22
N GLU A 509 -14.55 -8.72 -7.28
CA GLU A 509 -13.99 -9.96 -7.84
C GLU A 509 -12.53 -9.81 -8.26
N PHE A 510 -11.78 -10.90 -8.19
CA PHE A 510 -10.43 -11.05 -8.70
C PHE A 510 -10.23 -12.48 -9.23
N ILE A 511 -9.39 -12.66 -10.25
CA ILE A 511 -9.03 -13.99 -10.77
C ILE A 511 -7.52 -14.17 -10.68
N ASP A 512 -7.09 -15.15 -9.88
CA ASP A 512 -5.71 -15.59 -9.85
C ASP A 512 -5.47 -16.64 -10.94
N TYR A 513 -4.76 -16.25 -12.01
CA TYR A 513 -4.42 -17.15 -13.11
C TYR A 513 -3.17 -18.00 -12.87
N GLU A 514 -2.44 -17.82 -11.76
CA GLU A 514 -1.25 -18.60 -11.42
C GLU A 514 -1.58 -19.91 -10.67
N ILE A 515 -2.78 -20.00 -10.08
CA ILE A 515 -3.22 -21.16 -9.29
C ILE A 515 -4.24 -22.00 -10.09
N SER A 516 -4.00 -23.31 -10.16
CA SER A 516 -4.93 -24.29 -10.77
C SER A 516 -5.72 -25.13 -9.78
N ASN A 517 -5.31 -25.16 -8.50
CA ASN A 517 -5.99 -25.89 -7.43
C ASN A 517 -6.31 -24.93 -6.27
N ALA A 518 -7.59 -24.61 -6.08
CA ALA A 518 -8.03 -23.72 -5.01
C ALA A 518 -7.71 -24.24 -3.60
N ASP A 519 -7.68 -25.56 -3.37
CA ASP A 519 -7.37 -26.15 -2.06
C ASP A 519 -5.90 -26.00 -1.65
N SER A 520 -5.03 -25.68 -2.61
CA SER A 520 -3.59 -25.48 -2.34
C SER A 520 -3.26 -24.12 -1.72
N VAL A 521 -4.22 -23.19 -1.71
CA VAL A 521 -4.02 -21.81 -1.26
C VAL A 521 -5.19 -21.30 -0.40
N TYR A 522 -4.92 -20.23 0.34
CA TYR A 522 -5.95 -19.33 0.83
C TYR A 522 -5.53 -17.88 0.59
N TYR A 523 -6.51 -16.99 0.57
CA TYR A 523 -6.29 -15.56 0.37
C TYR A 523 -6.66 -14.79 1.64
N ILE A 524 -6.04 -13.63 1.80
CA ILE A 524 -6.51 -12.60 2.72
C ILE A 524 -6.86 -11.36 1.90
N VAL A 525 -8.07 -10.83 2.07
CA VAL A 525 -8.51 -9.58 1.44
C VAL A 525 -8.64 -8.50 2.51
N THR A 526 -8.00 -7.37 2.29
CA THR A 526 -8.12 -6.16 3.15
C THR A 526 -8.71 -5.03 2.32
N ALA A 527 -9.58 -4.23 2.93
CA ALA A 527 -10.08 -2.98 2.37
C ALA A 527 -9.17 -1.81 2.78
N LEU A 528 -8.98 -0.84 1.88
CA LEU A 528 -8.15 0.34 2.11
C LEU A 528 -8.86 1.62 1.69
N ASP A 529 -8.78 2.65 2.53
CA ASP A 529 -9.29 4.00 2.23
C ASP A 529 -8.33 4.78 1.29
N ARG A 530 -8.71 6.01 0.91
CA ARG A 530 -7.87 6.88 0.06
C ARG A 530 -6.56 7.35 0.72
N LEU A 531 -6.40 7.17 2.03
CA LEU A 531 -5.18 7.47 2.78
C LEU A 531 -4.39 6.19 3.15
N HIS A 532 -4.79 5.05 2.57
CA HIS A 532 -4.20 3.72 2.69
C HIS A 532 -4.29 3.11 4.09
N ASN A 533 -5.20 3.61 4.94
CA ASN A 533 -5.58 2.94 6.18
C ASN A 533 -6.21 1.59 5.81
N GLU A 534 -5.80 0.51 6.46
CA GLU A 534 -6.02 -0.87 6.01
C GLU A 534 -6.79 -1.67 7.07
N SER A 535 -7.84 -2.37 6.64
CA SER A 535 -8.71 -3.17 7.51
C SER A 535 -8.03 -4.42 8.04
N GLU A 536 -8.67 -5.09 9.00
CA GLU A 536 -8.35 -6.50 9.25
C GLU A 536 -8.66 -7.33 8.00
N GLY A 537 -8.03 -8.50 7.91
CA GLY A 537 -8.07 -9.33 6.71
C GLY A 537 -9.21 -10.35 6.73
N LEU A 538 -10.09 -10.30 5.74
CA LEU A 538 -11.01 -11.40 5.44
C LEU A 538 -10.21 -12.58 4.88
N ALA A 539 -10.18 -13.69 5.61
CA ALA A 539 -9.62 -14.94 5.12
C ALA A 539 -10.61 -15.64 4.16
N VAL A 540 -10.14 -16.07 2.99
CA VAL A 540 -10.97 -16.77 1.98
C VAL A 540 -10.26 -18.04 1.51
N SER A 541 -10.95 -19.17 1.60
CA SER A 541 -10.46 -20.52 1.28
C SER A 541 -11.61 -21.38 0.76
N THR A 542 -11.34 -22.57 0.24
CA THR A 542 -12.38 -23.57 -0.09
C THR A 542 -13.01 -24.20 1.16
N ASN A 543 -12.25 -24.32 2.25
CA ASN A 543 -12.74 -24.84 3.53
C ASN A 543 -13.45 -23.76 4.38
N GLN A 544 -14.60 -23.26 3.91
CA GLN A 544 -15.45 -22.30 4.61
C GLN A 544 -16.93 -22.66 4.45
N SER A 545 -17.74 -22.33 5.44
CA SER A 545 -19.19 -22.54 5.41
C SER A 545 -19.86 -21.79 4.27
N GLU A 546 -20.80 -22.43 3.58
CA GLU A 546 -21.66 -21.79 2.57
C GLU A 546 -22.65 -20.79 3.20
N TYR A 547 -22.93 -20.92 4.49
CA TYR A 547 -24.01 -20.21 5.19
C TYR A 547 -23.53 -19.22 6.25
N PHE A 548 -22.33 -19.40 6.80
CA PHE A 548 -21.87 -18.69 8.00
C PHE A 548 -20.48 -18.05 7.82
N PRO A 549 -20.39 -16.70 7.67
CA PRO A 549 -19.13 -16.01 7.37
C PRO A 549 -18.03 -16.17 8.41
N ASP A 550 -18.38 -16.52 9.65
CA ASP A 550 -17.46 -16.71 10.77
C ASP A 550 -16.95 -18.16 10.94
N VAL A 551 -17.43 -19.09 10.10
CA VAL A 551 -17.02 -20.50 10.06
C VAL A 551 -16.05 -20.72 8.88
N GLY A 552 -14.89 -20.05 8.98
CA GLY A 552 -13.77 -20.20 8.04
C GLY A 552 -12.66 -21.13 8.55
N MET A 553 -11.43 -20.97 8.05
CA MET A 553 -10.27 -21.83 8.32
C MET A 553 -10.02 -22.23 9.79
N LYS A 554 -10.35 -21.37 10.76
CA LYS A 554 -10.20 -21.67 12.21
C LYS A 554 -11.10 -22.82 12.67
N TYR A 555 -12.22 -23.01 11.99
CA TYR A 555 -13.26 -24.00 12.27
C TYR A 555 -13.53 -24.90 11.05
N SER A 556 -12.55 -25.03 10.13
CA SER A 556 -12.68 -25.88 8.93
C SER A 556 -13.06 -27.32 9.26
N TRP A 557 -12.55 -27.84 10.38
CA TRP A 557 -12.88 -29.15 10.95
C TRP A 557 -14.36 -29.33 11.37
N ALA A 558 -15.15 -28.25 11.37
CA ALA A 558 -16.58 -28.25 11.68
C ALA A 558 -17.47 -27.77 10.52
N VAL A 559 -16.91 -27.31 9.40
CA VAL A 559 -17.67 -26.72 8.27
C VAL A 559 -18.75 -27.67 7.78
N ASP A 560 -18.37 -28.86 7.32
CA ASP A 560 -19.30 -29.86 6.77
C ASP A 560 -20.44 -30.18 7.73
N ALA A 561 -20.12 -30.33 9.02
CA ALA A 561 -21.11 -30.67 10.05
C ALA A 561 -22.04 -29.49 10.38
N ILE A 562 -21.54 -28.25 10.33
CA ILE A 562 -22.34 -27.04 10.53
C ILE A 562 -23.30 -26.86 9.35
N ASP A 563 -22.80 -26.89 8.12
CA ASP A 563 -23.63 -26.67 6.92
C ASP A 563 -24.70 -27.76 6.78
N MET A 564 -24.32 -29.03 7.00
CA MET A 564 -25.23 -30.16 7.00
C MET A 564 -26.38 -30.03 8.03
N LEU A 565 -26.12 -29.41 9.18
CA LEU A 565 -27.14 -29.16 10.22
C LEU A 565 -27.99 -27.93 9.92
N TYR A 566 -27.49 -26.98 9.13
CA TYR A 566 -28.26 -25.84 8.64
C TYR A 566 -29.26 -26.29 7.56
N ASP A 567 -28.81 -27.11 6.60
CA ASP A 567 -29.66 -27.72 5.58
C ASP A 567 -30.82 -28.54 6.18
N ARG A 568 -30.54 -29.29 7.26
CA ARG A 568 -31.54 -30.05 8.02
C ARG A 568 -32.39 -29.18 8.96
N GLY A 569 -32.20 -27.85 9.02
CA GLY A 569 -32.97 -26.93 9.87
C GLY A 569 -32.76 -27.10 11.38
N VAL A 570 -31.70 -27.83 11.78
CA VAL A 570 -31.35 -28.10 13.18
C VAL A 570 -30.76 -26.85 13.82
N ILE A 571 -29.86 -26.17 13.11
CA ILE A 571 -29.22 -24.92 13.53
C ILE A 571 -29.67 -23.72 12.69
N LYS A 572 -29.36 -22.53 13.20
CA LYS A 572 -29.44 -21.26 12.48
C LYS A 572 -28.38 -20.30 13.03
N GLY A 573 -28.11 -19.24 12.27
CA GLY A 573 -27.30 -18.11 12.71
C GLY A 573 -28.03 -17.20 13.70
N ASP A 574 -27.31 -16.20 14.18
CA ASP A 574 -27.89 -15.06 14.89
C ASP A 574 -28.55 -14.05 13.94
N GLU A 575 -28.96 -12.89 14.47
CA GLU A 575 -29.60 -11.81 13.71
C GLU A 575 -28.69 -11.16 12.64
N ASN A 576 -27.37 -11.39 12.71
CA ASN A 576 -26.38 -10.93 11.75
C ASN A 576 -25.95 -12.04 10.77
N GLY A 577 -26.55 -13.22 10.86
CA GLY A 577 -26.19 -14.39 10.05
C GLY A 577 -24.91 -15.11 10.50
N MET A 578 -24.42 -14.87 11.72
CA MET A 578 -23.20 -15.51 12.22
C MET A 578 -23.53 -16.80 12.99
N TYR A 579 -22.71 -17.84 12.85
CA TYR A 579 -22.90 -19.09 13.59
C TYR A 579 -22.39 -19.02 15.04
N ASN A 580 -21.39 -18.18 15.32
CA ASN A 580 -20.69 -18.07 16.59
C ASN A 580 -20.07 -19.41 17.08
N PRO A 581 -19.22 -20.09 16.27
CA PRO A 581 -18.73 -21.45 16.51
C PRO A 581 -18.00 -21.65 17.85
N GLY A 582 -17.31 -20.62 18.34
CA GLY A 582 -16.52 -20.67 19.58
C GLY A 582 -17.30 -20.37 20.86
N VAL A 583 -18.61 -20.07 20.78
CA VAL A 583 -19.46 -19.80 21.96
C VAL A 583 -19.87 -21.11 22.62
N ASN A 584 -19.84 -21.14 23.96
CA ASN A 584 -20.32 -22.29 24.75
C ASN A 584 -21.84 -22.43 24.60
N THR A 585 -22.33 -23.65 24.43
CA THR A 585 -23.76 -23.91 24.20
C THR A 585 -24.51 -24.13 25.50
N LYS A 586 -25.70 -23.53 25.63
CA LYS A 586 -26.61 -23.77 26.74
C LYS A 586 -27.21 -25.17 26.69
N ARG A 587 -27.50 -25.77 27.85
CA ARG A 587 -28.14 -27.09 27.97
C ARG A 587 -29.52 -27.14 27.31
N GLY A 588 -30.27 -26.03 27.34
CA GLY A 588 -31.54 -25.87 26.61
C GLY A 588 -31.37 -25.87 25.10
N ASP A 589 -30.44 -25.06 24.57
CA ASP A 589 -30.14 -24.98 23.13
C ASP A 589 -29.69 -26.33 22.57
N PHE A 590 -28.80 -27.01 23.30
CA PHE A 590 -28.36 -28.37 22.98
C PHE A 590 -29.53 -29.37 22.90
N THR A 591 -30.51 -29.25 23.80
CA THR A 591 -31.67 -30.15 23.83
C THR A 591 -32.64 -29.87 22.69
N ILE A 592 -32.84 -28.60 22.31
CA ILE A 592 -33.55 -28.23 21.06
C ILE A 592 -32.88 -28.88 19.87
N MET A 593 -31.55 -28.78 19.77
CA MET A 593 -30.80 -29.36 18.66
C MET A 593 -31.04 -30.88 18.59
N ILE A 594 -30.84 -31.65 19.67
CA ILE A 594 -30.90 -33.13 19.58
C ILE A 594 -32.32 -33.64 19.28
N VAL A 595 -33.34 -32.98 19.80
CA VAL A 595 -34.75 -33.28 19.48
C VAL A 595 -35.05 -33.01 18.01
N LYS A 596 -34.59 -31.88 17.46
CA LYS A 596 -34.75 -31.56 16.03
C LYS A 596 -33.97 -32.50 15.12
N ALA A 597 -32.70 -32.75 15.42
CA ALA A 597 -31.81 -33.56 14.58
C ALA A 597 -32.33 -34.99 14.39
N LEU A 598 -32.96 -35.55 15.42
CA LEU A 598 -33.48 -36.92 15.41
C LEU A 598 -35.00 -37.00 15.20
N GLY A 599 -35.66 -35.87 14.91
CA GLY A 599 -37.10 -35.83 14.64
C GLY A 599 -37.97 -36.34 15.80
N PHE A 600 -37.56 -36.10 17.04
CA PHE A 600 -38.29 -36.63 18.20
C PHE A 600 -39.58 -35.87 18.50
N GLU A 601 -40.66 -36.62 18.65
CA GLU A 601 -41.99 -36.14 19.04
C GLU A 601 -42.50 -36.96 20.24
N ALA A 602 -43.15 -36.29 21.21
CA ALA A 602 -43.82 -36.93 22.34
C ALA A 602 -44.85 -35.97 22.98
N ASP A 603 -45.99 -36.50 23.39
CA ASP A 603 -46.93 -35.80 24.28
C ASP A 603 -46.39 -35.87 25.71
N PHE A 604 -46.19 -34.71 26.36
CA PHE A 604 -45.74 -34.62 27.76
C PHE A 604 -46.74 -33.83 28.60
N THR A 605 -46.88 -34.19 29.88
CA THR A 605 -47.89 -33.57 30.78
C THR A 605 -47.29 -32.63 31.83
N ASP A 606 -45.98 -32.70 32.06
CA ASP A 606 -45.23 -31.82 32.97
C ASP A 606 -43.81 -31.54 32.44
N ASN A 607 -43.09 -30.62 33.07
CA ASN A 607 -41.71 -30.29 32.70
C ASN A 607 -40.84 -30.15 33.97
N PHE A 608 -39.61 -29.66 33.88
CA PHE A 608 -38.80 -29.30 35.04
C PHE A 608 -39.28 -27.97 35.64
N SER A 609 -39.07 -27.76 36.94
CA SER A 609 -39.66 -26.64 37.69
C SER A 609 -39.15 -25.26 37.25
N ASP A 610 -37.97 -25.22 36.62
CA ASP A 610 -37.34 -24.03 36.03
C ASP A 610 -37.59 -23.85 34.53
N VAL A 611 -38.20 -24.83 33.86
CA VAL A 611 -38.54 -24.79 32.42
C VAL A 611 -39.97 -24.27 32.27
N LYS A 612 -40.12 -22.96 32.04
CA LYS A 612 -41.43 -22.28 32.04
C LYS A 612 -42.16 -22.40 30.69
N PRO A 613 -43.50 -22.56 30.70
CA PRO A 613 -44.31 -22.47 29.48
C PRO A 613 -44.06 -21.17 28.73
N GLY A 614 -43.88 -21.27 27.40
CA GLY A 614 -43.55 -20.13 26.54
C GLY A 614 -42.05 -19.83 26.40
N SER A 615 -41.16 -20.47 27.18
CA SER A 615 -39.73 -20.46 26.86
C SER A 615 -39.47 -21.20 25.54
N TYR A 616 -38.56 -20.69 24.70
CA TYR A 616 -38.28 -21.24 23.36
C TYR A 616 -37.74 -22.68 23.36
N TYR A 617 -37.28 -23.18 24.52
CA TYR A 617 -36.83 -24.55 24.76
C TYR A 617 -37.88 -25.47 25.42
N TYR A 618 -39.07 -24.96 25.75
CA TYR A 618 -40.06 -25.65 26.59
C TYR A 618 -40.46 -27.01 26.01
N ASP A 619 -40.91 -27.05 24.75
CA ASP A 619 -41.38 -28.27 24.11
C ASP A 619 -40.27 -29.30 23.91
N ALA A 620 -39.10 -28.87 23.43
CA ALA A 620 -37.95 -29.74 23.24
C ALA A 620 -37.48 -30.39 24.55
N ILE A 621 -37.43 -29.65 25.65
CA ILE A 621 -37.06 -30.23 26.96
C ILE A 621 -38.18 -31.14 27.48
N GLY A 622 -39.45 -30.80 27.25
CA GLY A 622 -40.60 -31.65 27.62
C GLY A 622 -40.57 -33.00 26.89
N ILE A 623 -40.42 -32.98 25.57
CA ILE A 623 -40.23 -34.16 24.72
C ILE A 623 -39.02 -34.98 25.20
N ALA A 624 -37.87 -34.34 25.40
CA ALA A 624 -36.66 -35.04 25.83
C ALA A 624 -36.77 -35.61 27.26
N LYS A 625 -37.57 -35.01 28.14
CA LYS A 625 -37.88 -35.51 29.50
C LYS A 625 -38.75 -36.75 29.42
N GLU A 626 -39.86 -36.68 28.68
CA GLU A 626 -40.82 -37.79 28.49
C GLU A 626 -40.15 -39.00 27.83
N LEU A 627 -39.33 -38.76 26.81
CA LEU A 627 -38.57 -39.81 26.13
C LEU A 627 -37.40 -40.39 26.95
N GLY A 628 -37.10 -39.81 28.12
CA GLY A 628 -36.01 -40.24 29.01
C GLY A 628 -34.60 -39.84 28.56
N ILE A 629 -34.50 -38.97 27.55
CA ILE A 629 -33.25 -38.50 26.93
C ILE A 629 -32.48 -37.60 27.89
N VAL A 630 -33.17 -36.69 28.58
CA VAL A 630 -32.57 -35.77 29.56
C VAL A 630 -32.99 -36.07 31.00
N LYS A 631 -32.11 -35.69 31.93
CA LYS A 631 -32.37 -35.73 33.38
C LYS A 631 -31.96 -34.39 34.01
N GLY A 632 -32.71 -34.01 35.04
CA GLY A 632 -32.46 -32.82 35.85
C GLY A 632 -31.64 -33.11 37.11
N ASP A 633 -31.21 -32.04 37.78
CA ASP A 633 -30.69 -32.08 39.14
C ASP A 633 -31.88 -31.83 40.11
N GLY A 634 -32.41 -32.92 40.67
CA GLY A 634 -33.69 -32.90 41.37
C GLY A 634 -34.84 -32.55 40.42
N ASP A 635 -35.55 -31.45 40.72
CA ASP A 635 -36.68 -30.96 39.93
C ASP A 635 -36.29 -29.91 38.86
N LYS A 636 -35.00 -29.57 38.72
CA LYS A 636 -34.49 -28.53 37.82
C LYS A 636 -33.67 -29.05 36.66
N PHE A 637 -33.77 -28.40 35.51
CA PHE A 637 -32.98 -28.73 34.33
C PHE A 637 -31.75 -27.83 34.15
N ASN A 638 -31.81 -26.58 34.62
CA ASN A 638 -30.86 -25.50 34.37
C ASN A 638 -30.66 -25.21 32.85
N PRO A 639 -31.73 -24.86 32.10
CA PRO A 639 -31.67 -24.69 30.65
C PRO A 639 -30.67 -23.63 30.18
N ASP A 640 -30.49 -22.57 30.97
CA ASP A 640 -29.60 -21.44 30.67
C ASP A 640 -28.13 -21.66 31.08
N ALA A 641 -27.80 -22.77 31.74
CA ALA A 641 -26.42 -23.14 32.04
C ALA A 641 -25.72 -23.74 30.81
N ASN A 642 -24.42 -23.47 30.66
CA ASN A 642 -23.60 -24.11 29.61
C ASN A 642 -23.46 -25.62 29.88
N ILE A 643 -23.54 -26.43 28.82
CA ILE A 643 -23.44 -27.89 28.94
C ILE A 643 -21.97 -28.34 29.02
N THR A 644 -21.67 -29.29 29.91
CA THR A 644 -20.35 -29.94 29.97
C THR A 644 -20.21 -31.03 28.90
N ARG A 645 -18.97 -31.33 28.48
CA ARG A 645 -18.70 -32.43 27.53
C ARG A 645 -19.19 -33.79 28.03
N GLU A 646 -19.15 -34.08 29.33
CA GLU A 646 -19.70 -35.34 29.86
C GLU A 646 -21.24 -35.38 29.89
N ASP A 647 -21.91 -34.27 30.22
CA ASP A 647 -23.38 -34.17 30.14
C ASP A 647 -23.87 -34.33 28.69
N MET A 648 -23.19 -33.65 27.76
CA MET A 648 -23.42 -33.73 26.32
C MET A 648 -23.38 -35.19 25.85
N MET A 649 -22.34 -35.95 26.22
CA MET A 649 -22.20 -37.36 25.90
C MET A 649 -23.33 -38.22 26.49
N VAL A 650 -23.74 -37.98 27.74
CA VAL A 650 -24.84 -38.73 28.36
C VAL A 650 -26.16 -38.51 27.62
N ILE A 651 -26.47 -37.27 27.25
CA ILE A 651 -27.70 -36.96 26.51
C ILE A 651 -27.66 -37.55 25.10
N VAL A 652 -26.52 -37.48 24.39
CA VAL A 652 -26.34 -38.13 23.08
C VAL A 652 -26.53 -39.65 23.17
N MET A 653 -25.95 -40.31 24.18
CA MET A 653 -26.10 -41.75 24.36
C MET A 653 -27.57 -42.15 24.61
N ASN A 654 -28.29 -41.41 25.46
CA ASN A 654 -29.71 -41.67 25.69
C ASN A 654 -30.56 -41.39 24.44
N ALA A 655 -30.21 -40.36 23.67
CA ALA A 655 -30.87 -40.03 22.41
C ALA A 655 -30.66 -41.13 21.35
N LEU A 656 -29.45 -41.66 21.22
CA LEU A 656 -29.13 -42.78 20.34
C LEU A 656 -29.87 -44.07 20.74
N ASP A 657 -29.82 -44.43 22.03
CA ASP A 657 -30.60 -45.56 22.58
C ASP A 657 -32.11 -45.38 22.27
N LYS A 658 -32.63 -44.15 22.30
CA LYS A 658 -34.05 -43.84 22.06
C LYS A 658 -34.44 -43.77 20.59
N ALA A 659 -33.52 -43.38 19.70
CA ALA A 659 -33.66 -43.45 18.24
C ALA A 659 -33.60 -44.90 17.71
N GLY A 660 -33.27 -45.88 18.56
CA GLY A 660 -33.11 -47.28 18.15
C GLY A 660 -31.74 -47.60 17.56
N ALA A 661 -30.74 -46.73 17.76
CA ALA A 661 -29.39 -46.97 17.27
C ALA A 661 -28.73 -48.15 18.01
N MET A 662 -28.32 -49.18 17.25
CA MET A 662 -27.78 -50.43 17.79
C MET A 662 -26.28 -50.28 18.14
N ILE A 663 -25.99 -49.55 19.21
CA ILE A 663 -24.62 -49.25 19.66
C ILE A 663 -24.19 -50.16 20.81
N GLU A 664 -23.08 -50.88 20.64
CA GLU A 664 -22.50 -51.74 21.68
C GLU A 664 -21.81 -50.90 22.78
N LYS A 665 -22.29 -51.01 24.01
CA LYS A 665 -21.76 -50.26 25.16
C LYS A 665 -20.34 -50.72 25.52
N ALA A 666 -19.40 -49.78 25.55
CA ALA A 666 -17.99 -50.06 25.77
C ALA A 666 -17.63 -50.26 27.26
N ASP A 667 -16.76 -51.23 27.56
CA ASP A 667 -16.16 -51.41 28.91
C ASP A 667 -15.50 -50.10 29.37
N GLU A 668 -15.75 -49.69 30.63
CA GLU A 668 -15.14 -48.50 31.24
C GLU A 668 -13.61 -48.51 31.17
N LYS A 669 -12.96 -49.68 31.10
CA LYS A 669 -11.51 -49.81 30.90
C LYS A 669 -11.00 -49.17 29.61
N TYR A 670 -11.84 -48.98 28.60
CA TYR A 670 -11.47 -48.20 27.41
C TYR A 670 -11.00 -46.77 27.78
N LEU A 671 -11.55 -46.22 28.87
CA LEU A 671 -11.19 -44.90 29.38
C LEU A 671 -9.77 -44.82 29.95
N ASP A 672 -9.11 -45.95 30.28
CA ASP A 672 -7.73 -45.95 30.78
C ASP A 672 -6.72 -45.44 29.72
N SER A 673 -7.13 -45.35 28.46
CA SER A 673 -6.38 -44.70 27.37
C SER A 673 -6.31 -43.17 27.49
N TYR A 674 -7.17 -42.53 28.30
CA TYR A 674 -7.25 -41.08 28.45
C TYR A 674 -6.65 -40.59 29.77
N ASN A 675 -5.76 -39.60 29.68
CA ASN A 675 -5.00 -39.06 30.81
C ASN A 675 -5.86 -38.41 31.90
N ASP A 676 -7.10 -38.04 31.60
CA ASP A 676 -8.03 -37.36 32.49
C ASP A 676 -9.31 -38.16 32.81
N SER A 677 -9.31 -39.47 32.52
CA SER A 677 -10.43 -40.39 32.79
C SER A 677 -10.96 -40.34 34.22
N LYS A 678 -10.07 -40.14 35.21
CA LYS A 678 -10.42 -39.96 36.63
C LYS A 678 -11.25 -38.71 36.94
N LYS A 679 -11.41 -37.78 35.99
CA LYS A 679 -12.30 -36.60 36.13
C LYS A 679 -13.73 -36.86 35.66
N ILE A 680 -13.98 -37.97 34.97
CA ILE A 680 -15.32 -38.33 34.45
C ILE A 680 -16.22 -38.72 35.63
N SER A 681 -17.41 -38.14 35.69
CA SER A 681 -18.41 -38.53 36.69
C SER A 681 -18.87 -39.97 36.49
N ASN A 682 -19.12 -40.71 37.58
CA ASN A 682 -19.57 -42.11 37.50
C ASN A 682 -20.82 -42.32 36.63
N TYR A 683 -21.76 -41.35 36.62
CA TYR A 683 -22.97 -41.44 35.79
C TYR A 683 -22.69 -41.33 34.29
N ALA A 684 -21.55 -40.74 33.90
CA ALA A 684 -21.21 -40.45 32.51
C ALA A 684 -20.33 -41.52 31.87
N LYS A 685 -19.57 -42.29 32.65
CA LYS A 685 -18.50 -43.17 32.15
C LYS A 685 -18.90 -44.08 30.98
N VAL A 686 -20.05 -44.75 31.04
CA VAL A 686 -20.53 -45.64 29.96
C VAL A 686 -20.83 -44.86 28.68
N ALA A 687 -21.39 -43.65 28.78
CA ALA A 687 -21.61 -42.80 27.61
C ALA A 687 -20.29 -42.27 27.05
N VAL A 688 -19.37 -41.84 27.92
CA VAL A 688 -18.04 -41.36 27.51
C VAL A 688 -17.22 -42.49 26.85
N SER A 689 -17.19 -43.70 27.41
CA SER A 689 -16.44 -44.83 26.84
C SER A 689 -17.01 -45.25 25.49
N THR A 690 -18.34 -45.29 25.37
CA THR A 690 -19.01 -45.75 24.15
C THR A 690 -18.88 -44.72 23.04
N LEU A 691 -19.20 -43.44 23.28
CA LEU A 691 -19.17 -42.43 22.22
C LEU A 691 -17.76 -42.04 21.77
N THR A 692 -16.73 -42.27 22.60
CA THR A 692 -15.32 -42.13 22.18
C THR A 692 -14.83 -43.34 21.39
N LYS A 693 -15.22 -44.58 21.78
CA LYS A 693 -14.93 -45.81 21.01
C LYS A 693 -15.57 -45.79 19.62
N GLU A 694 -16.79 -45.27 19.51
CA GLU A 694 -17.54 -45.20 18.24
C GLU A 694 -17.18 -43.97 17.39
N GLU A 695 -16.16 -43.20 17.77
CA GLU A 695 -15.66 -41.98 17.12
C GLU A 695 -16.70 -40.85 16.96
N ILE A 696 -17.86 -40.97 17.62
CA ILE A 696 -18.92 -39.95 17.66
C ILE A 696 -18.42 -38.69 18.37
N VAL A 697 -17.63 -38.84 19.44
CA VAL A 697 -16.94 -37.72 20.09
C VAL A 697 -15.44 -37.99 20.21
N ASN A 698 -14.64 -37.14 19.58
CA ASN A 698 -13.18 -37.24 19.64
C ASN A 698 -12.60 -36.58 20.90
N GLY A 699 -11.51 -37.17 21.39
CA GLY A 699 -10.62 -36.58 22.39
C GLY A 699 -9.60 -35.62 21.76
N PHE A 700 -8.83 -34.92 22.60
CA PHE A 700 -7.77 -34.01 22.19
C PHE A 700 -6.53 -34.21 23.09
N ASP A 701 -5.34 -34.34 22.50
CA ASP A 701 -4.06 -34.60 23.21
C ASP A 701 -4.14 -35.70 24.29
N GLY A 702 -4.79 -36.82 23.95
CA GLY A 702 -4.99 -37.95 24.86
C GLY A 702 -5.87 -37.62 26.08
N ARG A 703 -6.81 -36.68 25.95
CA ARG A 703 -7.78 -36.26 26.97
C ARG A 703 -9.19 -36.16 26.41
N ILE A 704 -10.18 -36.31 27.28
CA ILE A 704 -11.60 -36.11 26.98
C ILE A 704 -12.06 -34.69 27.34
N ASN A 705 -11.45 -34.10 28.36
CA ASN A 705 -11.84 -32.83 29.00
C ASN A 705 -13.32 -32.83 29.45
N PRO A 706 -13.78 -33.82 30.26
CA PRO A 706 -15.21 -34.07 30.54
C PRO A 706 -15.92 -32.88 31.21
N LYS A 707 -15.18 -32.08 31.97
CA LYS A 707 -15.69 -30.91 32.71
C LYS A 707 -15.60 -29.58 31.95
N SER A 708 -15.04 -29.57 30.74
CA SER A 708 -15.05 -28.38 29.88
C SER A 708 -16.46 -28.17 29.32
N MET A 709 -16.82 -26.90 29.11
CA MET A 709 -18.05 -26.54 28.41
C MET A 709 -17.90 -26.87 26.91
N ALA A 710 -18.97 -27.37 26.30
CA ALA A 710 -18.97 -27.70 24.87
C ALA A 710 -19.34 -26.47 24.03
N THR A 711 -18.50 -26.16 23.05
CA THR A 711 -18.72 -25.09 22.08
C THR A 711 -19.73 -25.49 21.01
N ARG A 712 -20.30 -24.50 20.30
CA ARG A 712 -21.23 -24.72 19.19
C ARG A 712 -20.61 -25.56 18.08
N ALA A 713 -19.35 -25.30 17.70
CA ALA A 713 -18.64 -26.09 16.69
C ALA A 713 -18.38 -27.54 17.12
N GLU A 714 -17.97 -27.79 18.37
CA GLU A 714 -17.82 -29.17 18.87
C GLU A 714 -19.15 -29.92 18.82
N ILE A 715 -20.24 -29.28 19.24
CA ILE A 715 -21.58 -29.87 19.22
C ILE A 715 -22.03 -30.16 17.79
N ALA A 716 -21.80 -29.25 16.83
CA ALA A 716 -22.11 -29.50 15.42
C ALA A 716 -21.44 -30.78 14.90
N VAL A 717 -20.14 -30.96 15.16
CA VAL A 717 -19.40 -32.17 14.75
C VAL A 717 -19.95 -33.44 15.40
N VAL A 718 -20.23 -33.42 16.71
CA VAL A 718 -20.83 -34.57 17.41
C VAL A 718 -22.19 -34.94 16.79
N PHE A 719 -22.99 -33.93 16.44
CA PHE A 719 -24.27 -34.12 15.78
C PHE A 719 -24.14 -34.65 14.36
N GLY A 720 -23.16 -34.16 13.59
CA GLY A 720 -22.88 -34.69 12.26
C GLY A 720 -22.50 -36.17 12.33
N ASN A 721 -21.66 -36.54 13.29
CA ASN A 721 -21.30 -37.94 13.54
C ASN A 721 -22.51 -38.79 13.98
N VAL A 722 -23.40 -38.27 14.82
CA VAL A 722 -24.66 -38.93 15.22
C VAL A 722 -25.54 -39.21 14.01
N LEU A 723 -25.78 -38.21 13.16
CA LEU A 723 -26.63 -38.35 11.98
C LEU A 723 -26.03 -39.36 10.98
N ASN A 724 -24.74 -39.22 10.69
CA ASN A 724 -24.02 -40.17 9.83
C ASN A 724 -24.11 -41.60 10.38
N LYS A 725 -24.01 -41.80 11.70
CA LYS A 725 -24.09 -43.14 12.32
C LYS A 725 -25.47 -43.77 12.19
N ILE A 726 -26.54 -42.96 12.24
CA ILE A 726 -27.93 -43.44 12.12
C ILE A 726 -28.30 -43.73 10.66
N GLU A 727 -27.79 -42.98 9.68
CA GLU A 727 -28.05 -43.25 8.25
C GLU A 727 -27.43 -44.57 7.73
N PHE A 728 -26.61 -45.25 8.55
CA PHE A 728 -26.07 -46.60 8.29
C PHE A 728 -26.80 -47.75 9.02
N ILE A 729 -27.96 -47.48 9.67
CA ILE A 729 -28.79 -48.47 10.39
C ILE A 729 -30.14 -48.63 9.69
#